data_AF-A0A948ZMM5-F1
#
_entry.id   AF-A0A948ZMM5-F1
#
_cell.length_a   1.000
_cell.length_b   1.000
_cell.length_c   1.000
_cell.angle_alpha   90.00
_cell.angle_beta   90.00
_cell.angle_gamma   90.00
#
_symmetry.space_group_name_H-M   'P 1'
#
loop_
_entity.id
_entity.type
_entity.pdbx_description
1 polymer ?
#
loop_
_entity_poly.entity_id
_entity_poly.type
_entity_poly.pdbx_seq_one_letter_code
_entity_poly.pdbx_strand_id
1 'polypeptide(L)'
;MKKRIVISMVCVLAMLLALVAAGPLVVASPPGASGGNGGEAGLAPGEHGLGWLPSEPDPKYKLDTSKLGTGMPLAASVDLSADLPPVGNQGAHNSCVGWATGYYYKSWWEKREHPSWDLTNDMYYFSPAFIYNQINEGKDEGSRFSDAMTLLQNTGDCDYKQFPYINDYLKQPNTTDVEAAKQYRIPDDWGFFFNEQTWGPYARADVITDLKTHLDGGTPLVMGIPIYLDFPDYDVNPSADYYVYDGSSANAGGHAVFIAGYDDNAGGPGLGGFLMINSWGSGWNGNGDVYLSYDFVQGYVPDAWAMGNRDSSPEISGITPSSAAGGDVVKISGTNFGASRRLAKVTFPDAGSAVAPGAGEATVSSWKNDEIQVSVPNDVESGNVYVYDWDSEKSNVGSFTVAPYSSGSWYLAEGATWPGFGEWVLVQNPNTDDSVVELTLLTPDGPVAGPTFTVDAQSRTTVNVNALVPNQDVATVVTSTNGVPICAERAMYVNTLDGKWGSHDSIGSPGVSDVWYLAEGATWTGYDEWIMVMNPYSDTVDVEVTFQTPGGEIPGPRRSLPGGTRDTVHVNDFVPNSDISTKVECLTPGRGVIAERSMYINAPDGKVGCHNSMGSSQAGGGWAVAEGATWPGFEEWVLIQNPTGSAVPVYLFFLTPTEIITGPEFMLAAGSRKSICVNDYVPLEDVSTLVFTDEEGQDVVVEMAMYIATAEGKLGAHNSRGSIYSSTGWYLPEGCTAAGFDEWVLVMNPDTENSADVQLTFMTPEGPVAGPPATLPPSSRKSFNVNDYYIGDVSTKVESDQYVVCERAMYVNTADGKSGAHCSLGVLSAYVGQGSSGSGASALPAETLSSLRSKYRNR
;
A
#
# COMPACT_ATOMS: atom_id res chain seq x y z
N MET A 1 18.44 -2.84 -65.99
CA MET A 1 17.46 -1.77 -65.67
C MET A 1 17.98 -0.98 -64.47
N LYS A 2 17.52 0.27 -64.35
CA LYS A 2 18.10 1.40 -63.63
C LYS A 2 18.39 1.20 -62.13
N LYS A 3 19.61 1.68 -61.75
CA LYS A 3 20.11 2.31 -60.49
C LYS A 3 20.00 1.51 -59.17
N ARG A 4 21.08 0.99 -58.56
CA ARG A 4 22.27 1.61 -57.87
C ARG A 4 21.89 2.23 -56.51
N ILE A 5 22.57 2.09 -55.35
CA ILE A 5 23.92 1.65 -54.87
C ILE A 5 23.80 1.65 -53.31
N VAL A 6 24.09 0.58 -52.55
CA VAL A 6 25.34 0.18 -51.82
C VAL A 6 26.00 1.25 -50.93
N ILE A 7 26.23 0.98 -49.64
CA ILE A 7 27.55 0.96 -48.93
C ILE A 7 27.36 0.55 -47.44
N SER A 8 28.21 -0.38 -47.01
CA SER A 8 28.46 -0.85 -45.64
C SER A 8 29.82 -0.34 -45.10
N MET A 9 30.10 -0.63 -43.82
CA MET A 9 31.38 -0.69 -43.07
C MET A 9 31.58 0.43 -42.03
N VAL A 10 32.20 0.27 -40.83
CA VAL A 10 32.52 -0.81 -39.84
C VAL A 10 33.70 -0.26 -39.00
N CYS A 11 33.60 -0.37 -37.66
CA CYS A 11 34.64 -0.36 -36.59
C CYS A 11 35.56 0.86 -36.34
N VAL A 12 35.78 1.22 -35.07
CA VAL A 12 36.91 0.75 -34.21
C VAL A 12 36.77 1.27 -32.76
N LEU A 13 37.20 0.41 -31.83
CA LEU A 13 37.23 0.45 -30.36
C LEU A 13 38.59 1.00 -29.83
N ALA A 14 38.65 1.60 -28.62
CA ALA A 14 39.59 1.27 -27.50
C ALA A 14 40.08 2.45 -26.59
N MET A 15 39.72 2.34 -25.30
CA MET A 15 40.50 2.42 -24.03
C MET A 15 41.47 3.57 -23.64
N LEU A 16 41.12 4.26 -22.53
CA LEU A 16 41.82 4.48 -21.23
C LEU A 16 43.36 4.59 -21.14
N LEU A 17 43.88 5.71 -20.56
CA LEU A 17 44.50 5.85 -19.20
C LEU A 17 45.47 7.07 -19.03
N ALA A 18 45.33 7.74 -17.87
CA ALA A 18 46.39 8.27 -16.96
C ALA A 18 47.02 9.71 -17.07
N LEU A 19 46.63 10.53 -16.07
CA LEU A 19 47.43 11.25 -15.03
C LEU A 19 48.20 12.59 -15.26
N VAL A 20 47.85 13.58 -14.38
CA VAL A 20 48.71 14.50 -13.54
C VAL A 20 48.79 16.02 -13.88
N ALA A 21 48.22 16.86 -12.97
CA ALA A 21 48.91 17.89 -12.13
C ALA A 21 48.17 19.25 -11.91
N ALA A 22 47.74 19.47 -10.65
CA ALA A 22 48.00 20.59 -9.74
C ALA A 22 47.58 22.08 -10.01
N GLY A 23 46.61 22.54 -9.19
CA GLY A 23 46.68 23.74 -8.31
C GLY A 23 45.86 24.99 -8.71
N PRO A 24 45.50 25.93 -7.79
CA PRO A 24 45.49 25.91 -6.31
C PRO A 24 44.12 26.26 -5.67
N LEU A 25 44.04 26.10 -4.34
CA LEU A 25 42.94 26.51 -3.45
C LEU A 25 42.66 28.03 -3.49
N VAL A 26 41.38 28.40 -3.40
CA VAL A 26 40.92 29.64 -2.74
C VAL A 26 39.76 29.32 -1.78
N VAL A 27 39.84 30.00 -0.64
CA VAL A 27 39.14 29.88 0.65
C VAL A 27 37.61 29.89 0.58
N ALA A 28 37.00 29.03 1.39
CA ALA A 28 35.57 28.96 1.66
C ALA A 28 35.04 30.15 2.50
N SER A 29 33.79 30.54 2.24
CA SER A 29 32.93 31.28 3.15
C SER A 29 31.57 30.54 3.26
N PRO A 30 30.86 30.61 4.39
CA PRO A 30 29.88 29.61 4.84
C PRO A 30 28.56 29.64 4.05
N PRO A 31 27.74 28.56 4.11
CA PRO A 31 26.59 28.38 3.25
C PRO A 31 25.43 29.29 3.66
N GLY A 32 25.03 30.18 2.75
CA GLY A 32 23.68 30.75 2.73
C GLY A 32 22.75 29.75 2.04
N ALA A 33 21.66 29.40 2.70
CA ALA A 33 20.64 28.50 2.20
C ALA A 33 20.11 28.97 0.84
N SER A 34 20.28 28.16 -0.21
CA SER A 34 19.54 28.28 -1.46
C SER A 34 18.58 27.10 -1.54
N GLY A 35 17.31 27.35 -1.23
CA GLY A 35 16.20 26.45 -1.57
C GLY A 35 16.13 26.28 -3.09
N GLY A 36 15.91 25.06 -3.54
CA GLY A 36 15.83 24.72 -4.95
C GLY A 36 14.52 25.20 -5.56
N ASN A 37 14.62 25.91 -6.68
CA ASN A 37 13.49 26.13 -7.58
C ASN A 37 13.28 24.87 -8.43
N GLY A 38 12.17 24.18 -8.20
CA GLY A 38 11.59 23.26 -9.18
C GLY A 38 11.02 24.06 -10.35
N GLY A 39 11.72 24.08 -11.48
CA GLY A 39 11.10 23.94 -12.80
C GLY A 39 10.28 25.07 -13.42
N GLU A 40 10.75 26.32 -13.49
CA GLU A 40 10.25 27.29 -14.48
C GLU A 40 11.17 27.35 -15.71
N ALA A 41 11.03 26.40 -16.62
CA ALA A 41 11.75 26.42 -17.90
C ALA A 41 10.93 27.13 -18.98
N GLY A 42 11.11 28.46 -19.15
CA GLY A 42 10.90 29.10 -20.46
C GLY A 42 10.05 30.36 -20.57
N LEU A 43 9.62 31.02 -19.49
CA LEU A 43 8.88 32.28 -19.57
C LEU A 43 9.85 33.48 -19.48
N ALA A 44 9.73 34.45 -20.39
CA ALA A 44 10.60 35.62 -20.42
C ALA A 44 10.27 36.58 -19.25
N PRO A 45 11.28 37.11 -18.52
CA PRO A 45 11.04 38.14 -17.51
C PRO A 45 10.49 39.43 -18.14
N GLY A 46 9.37 39.96 -17.62
CA GLY A 46 8.85 41.30 -17.95
C GLY A 46 7.53 41.38 -18.72
N GLU A 47 6.82 40.28 -18.93
CA GLU A 47 5.48 40.30 -19.54
C GLU A 47 4.38 40.22 -18.47
N HIS A 48 3.62 41.31 -18.32
CA HIS A 48 2.51 41.44 -17.35
C HIS A 48 1.17 41.15 -18.04
N GLY A 49 0.87 39.87 -18.27
CA GLY A 49 -0.41 39.42 -18.79
C GLY A 49 -1.59 39.93 -17.94
N LEU A 50 -2.69 40.29 -18.59
CA LEU A 50 -3.92 40.76 -17.95
C LEU A 50 -4.99 39.67 -18.09
N GLY A 51 -6.24 40.02 -18.38
CA GLY A 51 -7.24 39.06 -18.85
C GLY A 51 -8.47 38.88 -17.98
N TRP A 52 -8.70 39.75 -16.99
CA TRP A 52 -9.98 39.76 -16.30
C TRP A 52 -11.03 40.45 -17.18
N LEU A 53 -12.14 39.75 -17.40
CA LEU A 53 -13.33 40.26 -18.06
C LEU A 53 -14.48 40.33 -17.03
N PRO A 54 -15.35 41.35 -17.10
CA PRO A 54 -16.50 41.44 -16.22
C PRO A 54 -17.46 40.27 -16.43
N SER A 55 -17.84 39.62 -15.33
CA SER A 55 -18.93 38.63 -15.30
C SER A 55 -20.26 39.33 -15.46
N GLU A 56 -21.21 38.80 -16.24
CA GLU A 56 -22.57 39.36 -16.29
C GLU A 56 -23.24 39.31 -14.91
N PRO A 57 -23.93 40.38 -14.44
CA PRO A 57 -24.50 40.38 -13.10
C PRO A 57 -25.72 39.48 -13.03
N ASP A 58 -25.60 38.35 -12.33
CA ASP A 58 -26.73 37.48 -11.98
C ASP A 58 -27.10 37.68 -10.51
N PRO A 59 -28.29 38.25 -10.19
CA PRO A 59 -28.71 38.49 -8.81
C PRO A 59 -28.68 37.26 -7.91
N LYS A 60 -28.73 36.03 -8.46
CA LYS A 60 -28.67 34.80 -7.66
C LYS A 60 -27.31 34.61 -6.97
N TYR A 61 -26.24 35.18 -7.53
CA TYR A 61 -24.88 35.11 -6.98
C TYR A 61 -24.49 36.37 -6.20
N LYS A 62 -25.43 37.30 -5.97
CA LYS A 62 -25.15 38.47 -5.13
C LYS A 62 -25.15 38.05 -3.65
N LEU A 63 -24.05 38.30 -2.95
CA LEU A 63 -23.92 37.97 -1.54
C LEU A 63 -24.82 38.87 -0.68
N ASP A 64 -25.44 38.26 0.34
CA ASP A 64 -26.21 38.97 1.35
C ASP A 64 -25.28 39.44 2.48
N THR A 65 -24.71 40.63 2.33
CA THR A 65 -23.72 41.17 3.26
C THR A 65 -24.30 41.46 4.65
N SER A 66 -25.63 41.50 4.80
CA SER A 66 -26.28 41.60 6.12
C SER A 66 -26.07 40.37 7.01
N LYS A 67 -25.63 39.25 6.43
CA LYS A 67 -25.31 38.01 7.14
C LYS A 67 -23.86 37.91 7.59
N LEU A 68 -22.98 38.81 7.13
CA LEU A 68 -21.60 38.90 7.60
C LEU A 68 -21.65 39.43 9.04
N GLY A 69 -21.14 38.66 10.02
CA GLY A 69 -21.41 38.86 11.44
C GLY A 69 -21.16 40.30 11.93
N THR A 70 -22.20 40.99 12.40
CA THR A 70 -22.17 42.43 12.72
C THR A 70 -21.90 42.75 14.20
N GLY A 71 -21.28 41.84 14.96
CA GLY A 71 -21.32 41.86 16.44
C GLY A 71 -20.04 42.25 17.18
N MET A 72 -18.87 42.17 16.53
CA MET A 72 -17.58 42.49 17.13
C MET A 72 -16.91 43.67 16.42
N PRO A 73 -16.12 44.51 17.11
CA PRO A 73 -15.30 45.51 16.44
C PRO A 73 -14.27 44.80 15.53
N LEU A 74 -14.23 45.18 14.25
CA LEU A 74 -13.25 44.67 13.28
C LEU A 74 -11.82 44.87 13.77
N ALA A 75 -10.92 43.93 13.48
CA ALA A 75 -9.50 44.10 13.73
C ALA A 75 -8.94 45.30 12.94
N ALA A 76 -7.86 45.90 13.44
CA ALA A 76 -7.15 46.97 12.73
C ALA A 76 -6.39 46.45 11.50
N SER A 77 -6.01 45.17 11.50
CA SER A 77 -5.40 44.48 10.37
C SER A 77 -5.69 42.98 10.43
N VAL A 78 -5.73 42.35 9.26
CA VAL A 78 -5.88 40.91 9.02
C VAL A 78 -4.89 40.52 7.91
N ASP A 79 -4.18 39.42 8.09
CA ASP A 79 -3.28 38.85 7.08
C ASP A 79 -3.45 37.33 7.02
N LEU A 80 -3.93 36.83 5.88
CA LEU A 80 -4.17 35.41 5.59
C LEU A 80 -3.16 34.85 4.58
N SER A 81 -2.08 35.58 4.27
CA SER A 81 -1.12 35.22 3.22
C SER A 81 -0.19 34.05 3.57
N ALA A 82 -0.10 33.69 4.86
CA ALA A 82 0.79 32.62 5.35
C ALA A 82 0.50 31.23 4.76
N ASP A 83 -0.74 31.00 4.31
CA ASP A 83 -1.21 29.72 3.77
C ASP A 83 -1.28 29.72 2.23
N LEU A 84 -0.53 30.59 1.55
CA LEU A 84 -0.48 30.65 0.09
C LEU A 84 0.68 29.85 -0.49
N PRO A 85 0.52 29.30 -1.71
CA PRO A 85 1.66 28.81 -2.47
C PRO A 85 2.61 29.97 -2.83
N PRO A 86 3.85 29.67 -3.26
CA PRO A 86 4.79 30.68 -3.75
C PRO A 86 4.14 31.60 -4.79
N VAL A 87 4.55 32.88 -4.81
CA VAL A 87 4.00 33.85 -5.77
C VAL A 87 4.20 33.35 -7.20
N GLY A 88 3.07 33.09 -7.86
CA GLY A 88 2.98 32.55 -9.22
C GLY A 88 3.29 33.57 -10.31
N ASN A 89 3.51 33.05 -11.52
CA ASN A 89 3.84 33.85 -12.70
C ASN A 89 3.04 33.39 -13.92
N GLN A 90 2.06 34.20 -14.33
CA GLN A 90 1.23 33.92 -15.50
C GLN A 90 1.94 34.17 -16.84
N GLY A 91 3.04 34.95 -16.83
CA GLY A 91 3.73 35.42 -18.04
C GLY A 91 2.84 36.29 -18.93
N ALA A 92 2.97 36.12 -20.25
CA ALA A 92 2.18 36.86 -21.24
C ALA A 92 0.72 36.41 -21.41
N HIS A 93 0.35 35.22 -20.90
CA HIS A 93 -1.02 34.74 -21.05
C HIS A 93 -2.01 35.62 -20.30
N ASN A 94 -3.22 35.73 -20.83
CA ASN A 94 -4.31 36.48 -20.21
C ASN A 94 -5.07 35.63 -19.16
N SER A 95 -4.36 34.89 -18.32
CA SER A 95 -4.89 33.82 -17.48
C SER A 95 -5.08 34.19 -16.00
N CYS A 96 -5.04 35.49 -15.66
CA CYS A 96 -5.05 35.97 -14.27
C CYS A 96 -6.20 35.40 -13.42
N VAL A 97 -7.37 35.13 -14.04
CA VAL A 97 -8.53 34.54 -13.35
C VAL A 97 -8.24 33.12 -12.86
N GLY A 98 -7.57 32.28 -13.66
CA GLY A 98 -7.18 30.93 -13.25
C GLY A 98 -6.16 30.94 -12.10
N TRP A 99 -5.24 31.92 -12.10
CA TRP A 99 -4.30 32.14 -11.00
C TRP A 99 -4.98 32.60 -9.72
N ALA A 100 -5.86 33.60 -9.80
CA ALA A 100 -6.56 34.12 -8.64
C ALA A 100 -7.50 33.07 -8.02
N THR A 101 -8.22 32.29 -8.83
CA THR A 101 -9.26 31.36 -8.35
C THR A 101 -8.75 29.94 -8.04
N GLY A 102 -7.94 29.34 -8.90
CA GLY A 102 -7.38 28.00 -8.69
C GLY A 102 -6.11 28.05 -7.87
N TYR A 103 -5.04 28.61 -8.46
CA TYR A 103 -3.71 28.58 -7.86
C TYR A 103 -3.67 29.22 -6.47
N TYR A 104 -4.28 30.38 -6.25
CA TYR A 104 -4.33 31.00 -4.93
C TYR A 104 -5.54 30.56 -4.11
N TYR A 105 -6.76 30.88 -4.54
CA TYR A 105 -7.93 30.74 -3.67
C TYR A 105 -8.26 29.27 -3.35
N LYS A 106 -8.30 28.38 -4.36
CA LYS A 106 -8.56 26.95 -4.09
C LYS A 106 -7.43 26.31 -3.27
N SER A 107 -6.16 26.59 -3.57
CA SER A 107 -5.03 26.07 -2.78
C SER A 107 -5.05 26.57 -1.34
N TRP A 108 -5.41 27.83 -1.12
CA TRP A 108 -5.54 28.41 0.23
C TRP A 108 -6.60 27.67 1.06
N TRP A 109 -7.73 27.33 0.43
CA TRP A 109 -8.77 26.54 1.10
C TRP A 109 -8.29 25.15 1.48
N GLU A 110 -7.62 24.46 0.57
CA GLU A 110 -7.12 23.09 0.82
C GLU A 110 -5.99 23.08 1.84
N LYS A 111 -5.13 24.10 1.88
CA LYS A 111 -4.12 24.23 2.94
C LYS A 111 -4.73 24.32 4.34
N ARG A 112 -5.94 24.88 4.46
CA ARG A 112 -6.66 24.96 5.74
C ARG A 112 -7.36 23.66 6.12
N GLU A 113 -7.85 22.91 5.13
CA GLU A 113 -8.34 21.54 5.36
C GLU A 113 -7.19 20.59 5.71
N HIS A 114 -6.04 20.80 5.07
CA HIS A 114 -4.84 19.97 5.18
C HIS A 114 -3.63 20.76 5.69
N PRO A 115 -3.54 21.06 7.01
CA PRO A 115 -2.45 21.86 7.57
C PRO A 115 -1.05 21.29 7.32
N SER A 116 -0.92 19.99 7.04
CA SER A 116 0.33 19.29 6.70
C SER A 116 0.87 19.62 5.31
N TRP A 117 0.05 20.15 4.39
CA TRP A 117 0.45 20.38 2.99
C TRP A 117 1.60 21.39 2.89
N ASP A 118 2.69 20.97 2.26
CA ASP A 118 3.78 21.87 1.88
C ASP A 118 3.49 22.46 0.50
N LEU A 119 3.01 23.70 0.47
CA LEU A 119 2.64 24.39 -0.77
C LEU A 119 3.83 24.77 -1.66
N THR A 120 5.06 24.39 -1.30
CA THR A 120 6.21 24.44 -2.23
C THR A 120 6.29 23.23 -3.16
N ASN A 121 5.54 22.17 -2.86
CA ASN A 121 5.45 20.94 -3.65
C ASN A 121 4.24 21.00 -4.59
N ASP A 122 4.48 20.74 -5.87
CA ASP A 122 3.50 20.83 -6.96
C ASP A 122 2.33 19.85 -6.89
N MET A 123 2.34 18.93 -5.93
CA MET A 123 1.23 18.05 -5.60
C MET A 123 0.18 18.68 -4.67
N TYR A 124 0.52 19.79 -4.00
CA TYR A 124 -0.29 20.38 -2.91
C TYR A 124 -0.87 21.76 -3.24
N TYR A 125 -0.81 22.19 -4.50
CA TYR A 125 -1.48 23.39 -4.98
C TYR A 125 -2.06 23.17 -6.39
N PHE A 126 -3.03 24.00 -6.76
CA PHE A 126 -3.90 23.77 -7.91
C PHE A 126 -3.42 24.42 -9.21
N SER A 127 -3.90 23.88 -10.33
CA SER A 127 -3.50 24.30 -11.66
C SER A 127 -4.28 25.50 -12.17
N PRO A 128 -3.63 26.67 -12.38
CA PRO A 128 -4.28 27.80 -13.03
C PRO A 128 -4.61 27.51 -14.51
N ALA A 129 -3.86 26.60 -15.16
CA ALA A 129 -4.09 26.22 -16.55
C ALA A 129 -5.31 25.31 -16.70
N PHE A 130 -5.59 24.44 -15.72
CA PHE A 130 -6.77 23.58 -15.76
C PHE A 130 -8.03 24.44 -15.83
N ILE A 131 -8.12 25.49 -15.02
CA ILE A 131 -9.23 26.43 -15.08
C ILE A 131 -9.20 27.23 -16.39
N TYR A 132 -8.14 28.00 -16.65
CA TYR A 132 -8.12 28.97 -17.74
C TYR A 132 -8.35 28.33 -19.11
N ASN A 133 -7.67 27.22 -19.40
CA ASN A 133 -7.73 26.60 -20.73
C ASN A 133 -9.13 26.08 -21.07
N GLN A 134 -9.94 25.74 -20.08
CA GLN A 134 -11.31 25.25 -20.29
C GLN A 134 -12.33 26.38 -20.51
N ILE A 135 -12.05 27.59 -20.03
CA ILE A 135 -13.00 28.72 -20.04
C ILE A 135 -12.59 29.86 -20.97
N ASN A 136 -11.43 29.78 -21.62
CA ASN A 136 -10.90 30.83 -22.50
C ASN A 136 -11.50 30.84 -23.92
N GLU A 137 -12.52 30.02 -24.19
CA GLU A 137 -13.16 29.88 -25.51
C GLU A 137 -12.19 29.55 -26.67
N GLY A 138 -11.02 28.96 -26.36
CA GLY A 138 -9.98 28.64 -27.33
C GLY A 138 -9.13 29.84 -27.77
N LYS A 139 -9.13 30.94 -27.01
CA LYS A 139 -8.36 32.15 -27.30
C LYS A 139 -7.69 32.71 -26.05
N ASP A 140 -6.56 33.39 -26.24
CA ASP A 140 -5.87 34.08 -25.15
C ASP A 140 -6.39 35.52 -24.96
N GLU A 141 -7.70 35.67 -24.69
CA GLU A 141 -8.40 36.98 -24.59
C GLU A 141 -8.93 37.27 -23.16
N GLY A 142 -8.59 36.44 -22.17
CA GLY A 142 -9.09 36.57 -20.81
C GLY A 142 -10.32 35.70 -20.50
N SER A 143 -10.79 35.77 -19.25
CA SER A 143 -11.94 35.01 -18.75
C SER A 143 -12.64 35.72 -17.58
N ARG A 144 -13.68 35.08 -17.01
CA ARG A 144 -14.55 35.66 -15.97
C ARG A 144 -14.51 34.85 -14.69
N PHE A 145 -14.70 35.52 -13.55
CA PHE A 145 -14.85 34.83 -12.26
C PHE A 145 -16.05 33.88 -12.27
N SER A 146 -17.20 34.29 -12.82
CA SER A 146 -18.39 33.42 -12.89
C SER A 146 -18.15 32.11 -13.65
N ASP A 147 -17.39 32.14 -14.75
CA ASP A 147 -17.04 30.93 -15.50
C ASP A 147 -16.08 30.03 -14.70
N ALA A 148 -15.08 30.62 -14.04
CA ALA A 148 -14.14 29.89 -13.19
C ALA A 148 -14.83 29.25 -11.97
N MET A 149 -15.68 29.99 -11.26
CA MET A 149 -16.46 29.46 -10.13
C MET A 149 -17.44 28.36 -10.57
N THR A 150 -18.06 28.52 -11.74
CA THR A 150 -18.95 27.49 -12.32
C THR A 150 -18.18 26.21 -12.67
N LEU A 151 -16.97 26.34 -13.22
CA LEU A 151 -16.11 25.20 -13.51
C LEU A 151 -15.66 24.51 -12.22
N LEU A 152 -15.19 25.26 -11.23
CA LEU A 152 -14.80 24.75 -9.92
C LEU A 152 -15.97 24.04 -9.21
N GLN A 153 -17.19 24.54 -9.36
CA GLN A 153 -18.38 23.92 -8.76
C GLN A 153 -18.74 22.59 -9.44
N ASN A 154 -18.74 22.56 -10.77
CA ASN A 154 -19.21 21.40 -11.54
C ASN A 154 -18.13 20.31 -11.70
N THR A 155 -16.88 20.73 -11.82
CA THR A 155 -15.73 19.89 -12.19
C THR A 155 -14.68 19.85 -11.08
N GLY A 156 -14.40 20.98 -10.45
CA GLY A 156 -13.29 21.15 -9.49
C GLY A 156 -12.01 21.59 -10.18
N ASP A 157 -10.87 21.36 -9.53
CA ASP A 157 -9.53 21.63 -10.08
C ASP A 157 -8.59 20.48 -9.71
N CYS A 158 -7.57 20.23 -10.53
CA CYS A 158 -6.53 19.24 -10.22
C CYS A 158 -5.24 19.93 -9.77
N ASP A 159 -4.36 19.16 -9.13
CA ASP A 159 -3.07 19.70 -8.71
C ASP A 159 -2.18 20.11 -9.90
N TYR A 160 -1.24 21.01 -9.62
CA TYR A 160 -0.34 21.57 -10.61
C TYR A 160 0.54 20.50 -11.27
N LYS A 161 0.99 19.49 -10.52
CA LYS A 161 1.77 18.37 -11.06
C LYS A 161 0.97 17.56 -12.08
N GLN A 162 -0.33 17.36 -11.86
CA GLN A 162 -1.23 16.66 -12.76
C GLN A 162 -1.44 17.46 -14.07
N PHE A 163 -1.70 18.76 -13.96
CA PHE A 163 -1.90 19.63 -15.13
C PHE A 163 -1.01 20.89 -15.04
N PRO A 164 0.27 20.81 -15.43
CA PRO A 164 1.21 21.92 -15.22
C PRO A 164 0.90 23.11 -16.12
N TYR A 165 1.19 24.31 -15.61
CA TYR A 165 1.07 25.55 -16.36
C TYR A 165 2.22 25.67 -17.35
N ILE A 166 1.92 25.51 -18.64
CA ILE A 166 2.86 25.62 -19.74
C ILE A 166 2.41 26.71 -20.71
N ASN A 167 3.30 27.13 -21.61
CA ASN A 167 3.00 28.12 -22.66
C ASN A 167 2.11 27.54 -23.79
N ASP A 168 0.95 27.00 -23.42
CA ASP A 168 -0.08 26.45 -24.31
C ASP A 168 -1.47 26.60 -23.67
N TYR A 169 -2.15 27.70 -24.00
CA TYR A 169 -3.52 27.99 -23.53
C TYR A 169 -4.59 27.13 -24.24
N LEU A 170 -4.22 26.31 -25.23
CA LEU A 170 -5.16 25.45 -25.97
C LEU A 170 -5.21 24.02 -25.43
N LYS A 171 -4.21 23.61 -24.66
CA LYS A 171 -4.16 22.28 -24.04
C LYS A 171 -5.40 22.07 -23.16
N GLN A 172 -6.20 21.06 -23.48
CA GLN A 172 -7.36 20.66 -22.67
C GLN A 172 -7.00 19.50 -21.72
N PRO A 173 -7.62 19.41 -20.53
CA PRO A 173 -7.46 18.26 -19.65
C PRO A 173 -8.02 16.99 -20.28
N ASN A 174 -7.39 15.86 -19.98
CA ASN A 174 -7.88 14.54 -20.36
C ASN A 174 -8.86 13.98 -19.31
N THR A 175 -9.41 12.78 -19.54
CA THR A 175 -10.37 12.15 -18.63
C THR A 175 -9.81 11.92 -17.22
N THR A 176 -8.54 11.56 -17.08
CA THR A 176 -7.88 11.36 -15.78
C THR A 176 -7.76 12.67 -15.02
N ASP A 177 -7.38 13.76 -15.69
CA ASP A 177 -7.28 15.09 -15.08
C ASP A 177 -8.65 15.55 -14.55
N VAL A 178 -9.71 15.36 -15.34
CA VAL A 178 -11.08 15.71 -14.96
C VAL A 178 -11.60 14.83 -13.82
N GLU A 179 -11.28 13.54 -13.80
CA GLU A 179 -11.66 12.66 -12.68
C GLU A 179 -10.94 13.04 -11.38
N ALA A 180 -9.67 13.43 -11.44
CA ALA A 180 -8.91 13.88 -10.27
C ALA A 180 -9.48 15.20 -9.70
N ALA A 181 -9.94 16.09 -10.57
CA ALA A 181 -10.50 17.38 -10.15
C ALA A 181 -11.77 17.27 -9.30
N LYS A 182 -12.56 16.18 -9.45
CA LYS A 182 -13.87 16.03 -8.80
C LYS A 182 -13.84 16.04 -7.27
N GLN A 183 -12.71 15.66 -6.66
CA GLN A 183 -12.49 15.70 -5.21
C GLN A 183 -12.52 17.14 -4.69
N TYR A 184 -12.05 18.09 -5.50
CA TYR A 184 -11.79 19.47 -5.11
C TYR A 184 -12.83 20.45 -5.65
N ARG A 185 -14.09 20.02 -5.73
CA ARG A 185 -15.20 20.88 -6.14
C ARG A 185 -15.55 21.87 -5.05
N ILE A 186 -15.94 23.08 -5.43
CA ILE A 186 -16.45 24.09 -4.50
C ILE A 186 -17.98 23.91 -4.31
N PRO A 187 -18.56 24.40 -3.19
CA PRO A 187 -20.02 24.42 -2.99
C PRO A 187 -20.71 25.45 -3.91
N ASP A 188 -22.02 25.62 -3.79
CA ASP A 188 -22.83 26.55 -4.58
C ASP A 188 -23.04 27.93 -3.91
N ASP A 189 -22.30 28.23 -2.85
CA ASP A 189 -22.42 29.46 -2.04
C ASP A 189 -21.43 30.58 -2.44
N TRP A 190 -20.70 30.41 -3.54
CA TRP A 190 -19.86 31.45 -4.12
C TRP A 190 -20.70 32.62 -4.67
N GLY A 191 -20.11 33.82 -4.70
CA GLY A 191 -20.84 35.00 -5.14
C GLY A 191 -20.02 36.29 -5.11
N PHE A 192 -20.66 37.40 -5.47
CA PHE A 192 -20.04 38.73 -5.52
C PHE A 192 -20.62 39.70 -4.48
N PHE A 193 -19.75 40.57 -3.95
CA PHE A 193 -20.14 41.70 -3.11
C PHE A 193 -20.70 42.83 -3.97
N PHE A 194 -19.99 43.14 -5.05
CA PHE A 194 -20.36 44.09 -6.08
C PHE A 194 -19.76 43.65 -7.41
N ASN A 195 -20.45 43.99 -8.50
CA ASN A 195 -20.09 43.60 -9.86
C ASN A 195 -20.60 44.69 -10.82
N GLU A 196 -19.69 45.51 -11.33
CA GLU A 196 -19.99 46.61 -12.26
C GLU A 196 -19.50 46.28 -13.67
N GLN A 197 -20.32 46.61 -14.66
CA GLN A 197 -20.04 46.30 -16.08
C GLN A 197 -19.23 47.38 -16.81
N THR A 198 -18.88 48.47 -16.13
CA THR A 198 -18.20 49.63 -16.71
C THR A 198 -17.07 50.05 -15.81
N TRP A 199 -15.99 50.62 -16.34
CA TRP A 199 -14.93 51.23 -15.51
C TRP A 199 -15.44 52.43 -14.70
N GLY A 200 -14.88 52.62 -13.51
CA GLY A 200 -15.27 53.68 -12.57
C GLY A 200 -14.94 55.11 -13.05
N PRO A 201 -15.22 56.12 -12.21
CA PRO A 201 -15.46 55.99 -10.77
C PRO A 201 -16.88 55.55 -10.40
N TYR A 202 -17.02 54.83 -9.27
CA TYR A 202 -18.28 54.40 -8.68
C TYR A 202 -18.60 55.19 -7.41
N ALA A 203 -19.88 55.41 -7.16
CA ALA A 203 -20.38 56.01 -5.93
C ALA A 203 -21.00 54.92 -5.04
N ARG A 204 -20.15 54.17 -4.31
CA ARG A 204 -20.59 53.09 -3.40
C ARG A 204 -20.50 53.53 -1.94
N ALA A 205 -21.52 53.19 -1.15
CA ALA A 205 -21.46 53.24 0.31
C ALA A 205 -21.12 51.84 0.85
N ASP A 206 -20.39 51.79 1.95
CA ASP A 206 -20.24 50.61 2.82
C ASP A 206 -19.53 49.34 2.28
N VAL A 207 -18.98 49.36 1.06
CA VAL A 207 -18.26 48.19 0.50
C VAL A 207 -16.97 47.83 1.26
N ILE A 208 -16.26 48.82 1.81
CA ILE A 208 -15.02 48.57 2.55
C ILE A 208 -15.31 47.79 3.83
N THR A 209 -16.37 48.17 4.54
CA THR A 209 -16.80 47.49 5.77
C THR A 209 -17.21 46.04 5.48
N ASP A 210 -17.96 45.79 4.41
CA ASP A 210 -18.38 44.43 4.03
C ASP A 210 -17.17 43.53 3.70
N LEU A 211 -16.24 44.01 2.88
CA LEU A 211 -15.02 43.27 2.51
C LEU A 211 -14.13 43.00 3.74
N LYS A 212 -13.94 44.00 4.61
CA LYS A 212 -13.20 43.82 5.87
C LYS A 212 -13.87 42.80 6.78
N THR A 213 -15.20 42.83 6.90
CA THR A 213 -15.96 41.86 7.73
C THR A 213 -15.77 40.43 7.21
N HIS A 214 -15.73 40.23 5.89
CA HIS A 214 -15.45 38.94 5.29
C HIS A 214 -14.02 38.44 5.60
N LEU A 215 -13.03 39.32 5.46
CA LEU A 215 -11.62 39.00 5.76
C LEU A 215 -11.40 38.72 7.26
N ASP A 216 -12.02 39.51 8.15
CA ASP A 216 -11.99 39.33 9.61
C ASP A 216 -12.70 38.03 10.03
N GLY A 217 -13.68 37.57 9.24
CA GLY A 217 -14.25 36.22 9.30
C GLY A 217 -13.27 35.10 8.97
N GLY A 218 -12.07 35.44 8.53
CA GLY A 218 -10.96 34.51 8.28
C GLY A 218 -10.94 33.92 6.88
N THR A 219 -11.63 34.54 5.90
CA THR A 219 -11.69 34.06 4.51
C THR A 219 -11.24 35.14 3.52
N PRO A 220 -10.36 34.81 2.56
CA PRO A 220 -9.90 35.74 1.54
C PRO A 220 -11.00 35.98 0.50
N LEU A 221 -10.69 36.80 -0.50
CA LEU A 221 -11.57 37.07 -1.64
C LEU A 221 -10.72 37.36 -2.89
N VAL A 222 -11.35 37.40 -4.06
CA VAL A 222 -10.69 37.81 -5.32
C VAL A 222 -11.33 39.08 -5.86
N MET A 223 -10.53 39.92 -6.51
CA MET A 223 -10.99 41.16 -7.13
C MET A 223 -10.63 41.21 -8.60
N GLY A 224 -11.52 41.80 -9.40
CA GLY A 224 -11.23 42.24 -10.75
C GLY A 224 -10.88 43.71 -10.69
N ILE A 225 -9.63 44.07 -10.92
CA ILE A 225 -9.12 45.43 -10.77
C ILE A 225 -8.76 46.04 -12.13
N PRO A 226 -8.92 47.36 -12.31
CA PRO A 226 -8.25 48.05 -13.40
C PRO A 226 -6.75 48.15 -13.11
N ILE A 227 -5.92 47.85 -14.11
CA ILE A 227 -4.50 48.21 -14.11
C ILE A 227 -4.37 49.52 -14.87
N TYR A 228 -3.84 50.54 -14.21
CA TYR A 228 -3.55 51.84 -14.83
C TYR A 228 -2.08 51.94 -15.21
N LEU A 229 -1.75 52.86 -16.12
CA LEU A 229 -0.36 53.10 -16.53
C LEU A 229 0.52 53.73 -15.42
N ASP A 230 0.00 53.95 -14.22
CA ASP A 230 0.74 54.36 -13.02
C ASP A 230 0.85 53.24 -11.97
N PHE A 231 0.40 52.02 -12.29
CA PHE A 231 0.42 50.88 -11.38
C PHE A 231 1.88 50.45 -11.07
N PRO A 232 2.17 49.98 -9.84
CA PRO A 232 3.53 49.65 -9.42
C PRO A 232 4.20 48.61 -10.33
N ASP A 233 5.45 48.89 -10.71
CA ASP A 233 6.26 48.05 -11.60
C ASP A 233 5.54 47.63 -12.91
N TYR A 234 4.51 48.37 -13.34
CA TYR A 234 3.92 48.18 -14.65
C TYR A 234 4.69 49.03 -15.69
N ASP A 235 5.26 48.37 -16.69
CA ASP A 235 6.17 48.97 -17.68
C ASP A 235 7.39 49.64 -17.02
N VAL A 236 7.45 50.98 -17.03
CA VAL A 236 8.58 51.76 -16.48
C VAL A 236 8.29 52.39 -15.12
N ASN A 237 7.11 52.11 -14.53
CA ASN A 237 6.75 52.69 -13.25
C ASN A 237 7.61 52.16 -12.11
N PRO A 238 7.88 52.98 -11.09
CA PRO A 238 8.57 52.52 -9.90
C PRO A 238 7.68 51.61 -9.05
N SER A 239 8.33 50.70 -8.32
CA SER A 239 7.74 49.92 -7.24
C SER A 239 7.13 50.83 -6.17
N ALA A 240 6.00 50.41 -5.59
CA ALA A 240 5.36 51.07 -4.47
C ALA A 240 4.57 50.05 -3.64
N ASP A 241 4.82 50.02 -2.33
CA ASP A 241 4.17 49.08 -1.41
C ASP A 241 2.68 49.42 -1.16
N TYR A 242 2.25 50.65 -1.50
CA TYR A 242 0.89 51.16 -1.30
C TYR A 242 0.42 51.93 -2.54
N TYR A 243 -0.60 51.42 -3.21
CA TYR A 243 -1.15 51.99 -4.44
C TYR A 243 -2.35 52.90 -4.17
N VAL A 244 -2.25 54.13 -4.66
CA VAL A 244 -3.31 55.13 -4.70
C VAL A 244 -3.46 55.61 -6.13
N TYR A 245 -4.67 55.54 -6.66
CA TYR A 245 -4.98 56.10 -7.96
C TYR A 245 -5.53 57.52 -7.82
N ASP A 246 -4.93 58.48 -8.52
CA ASP A 246 -5.29 59.90 -8.44
C ASP A 246 -6.36 60.33 -9.46
N GLY A 247 -6.83 59.42 -10.31
CA GLY A 247 -7.84 59.68 -11.34
C GLY A 247 -7.29 60.15 -12.69
N SER A 248 -5.96 60.25 -12.86
CA SER A 248 -5.35 60.87 -14.04
C SER A 248 -4.74 59.89 -15.06
N SER A 249 -4.34 58.70 -14.63
CA SER A 249 -3.66 57.71 -15.47
C SER A 249 -4.63 56.93 -16.38
N ALA A 250 -4.15 56.47 -17.54
CA ALA A 250 -4.97 55.72 -18.48
C ALA A 250 -5.10 54.25 -18.05
N ASN A 251 -6.28 53.66 -18.25
CA ASN A 251 -6.52 52.25 -17.98
C ASN A 251 -5.86 51.38 -19.07
N ALA A 252 -5.03 50.43 -18.66
CA ALA A 252 -4.33 49.47 -19.52
C ALA A 252 -5.15 48.18 -19.74
N GLY A 253 -6.01 47.80 -18.78
CA GLY A 253 -6.90 46.65 -18.89
C GLY A 253 -7.35 46.11 -17.53
N GLY A 254 -8.06 44.99 -17.57
CA GLY A 254 -8.57 44.30 -16.39
C GLY A 254 -7.67 43.17 -15.91
N HIS A 255 -7.45 43.08 -14.61
CA HIS A 255 -6.64 42.03 -13.98
C HIS A 255 -7.35 41.38 -12.79
N ALA A 256 -7.18 40.08 -12.62
CA ALA A 256 -7.75 39.32 -11.51
C ALA A 256 -6.68 39.06 -10.45
N VAL A 257 -7.01 39.34 -9.20
CA VAL A 257 -6.04 39.33 -8.10
C VAL A 257 -6.62 38.68 -6.85
N PHE A 258 -5.74 38.13 -6.01
CA PHE A 258 -6.11 37.54 -4.72
C PHE A 258 -5.93 38.57 -3.60
N ILE A 259 -6.89 38.66 -2.69
CA ILE A 259 -6.85 39.58 -1.55
C ILE A 259 -6.71 38.76 -0.26
N ALA A 260 -5.54 38.85 0.35
CA ALA A 260 -5.15 38.08 1.51
C ALA A 260 -5.53 38.76 2.84
N GLY A 261 -5.90 40.03 2.83
CA GLY A 261 -6.08 40.76 4.09
C GLY A 261 -6.28 42.25 3.92
N TYR A 262 -6.18 42.98 5.03
CA TYR A 262 -6.20 44.44 5.06
C TYR A 262 -5.38 44.98 6.23
N ASP A 263 -4.95 46.23 6.14
CA ASP A 263 -4.39 47.00 7.25
C ASP A 263 -4.90 48.44 7.18
N ASP A 264 -5.53 48.92 8.26
CA ASP A 264 -6.07 50.28 8.38
C ASP A 264 -4.98 51.37 8.38
N ASN A 265 -3.70 51.00 8.43
CA ASN A 265 -2.56 51.91 8.39
C ASN A 265 -1.50 51.53 7.32
N ALA A 266 -1.86 50.73 6.31
CA ALA A 266 -0.95 50.29 5.25
C ALA A 266 -0.18 51.44 4.57
N GLY A 267 -0.84 52.57 4.30
CA GLY A 267 -0.25 53.78 3.71
C GLY A 267 0.26 54.80 4.74
N GLY A 268 0.25 54.45 6.03
CA GLY A 268 0.48 55.36 7.16
C GLY A 268 -0.78 55.60 8.00
N PRO A 269 -0.70 56.40 9.09
CA PRO A 269 -1.80 56.55 10.04
C PRO A 269 -3.13 56.99 9.39
N GLY A 270 -4.14 56.12 9.43
CA GLY A 270 -5.47 56.36 8.86
C GLY A 270 -5.58 56.21 7.35
N LEU A 271 -4.54 55.72 6.68
CA LEU A 271 -4.51 55.39 5.25
C LEU A 271 -4.53 53.87 5.11
N GLY A 272 -5.72 53.28 5.07
CA GLY A 272 -5.89 51.83 5.01
C GLY A 272 -5.88 51.25 3.60
N GLY A 273 -5.54 49.98 3.48
CA GLY A 273 -5.54 49.25 2.22
C GLY A 273 -5.74 47.75 2.36
N PHE A 274 -6.08 47.11 1.26
CA PHE A 274 -6.19 45.65 1.14
C PHE A 274 -4.89 45.05 0.64
N LEU A 275 -4.41 43.99 1.29
CA LEU A 275 -3.22 43.24 0.88
C LEU A 275 -3.55 42.39 -0.35
N MET A 276 -3.01 42.78 -1.50
CA MET A 276 -3.16 42.09 -2.77
C MET A 276 -1.93 41.22 -3.05
N ILE A 277 -2.16 39.97 -3.45
CA ILE A 277 -1.14 39.05 -3.97
C ILE A 277 -1.34 38.91 -5.48
N ASN A 278 -0.27 39.10 -6.23
CA ASN A 278 -0.29 39.14 -7.70
C ASN A 278 0.20 37.82 -8.33
N SER A 279 0.09 37.71 -9.65
CA SER A 279 0.54 36.55 -10.44
C SER A 279 1.55 36.94 -11.53
N TRP A 280 2.40 37.94 -11.26
CA TRP A 280 3.49 38.39 -12.16
C TRP A 280 4.89 37.97 -11.68
N GLY A 281 4.95 36.94 -10.84
CA GLY A 281 6.18 36.40 -10.26
C GLY A 281 6.62 37.13 -8.98
N SER A 282 7.37 36.43 -8.15
CA SER A 282 7.84 36.91 -6.84
C SER A 282 8.75 38.15 -6.90
N GLY A 283 9.30 38.46 -8.07
CA GLY A 283 10.14 39.64 -8.28
C GLY A 283 9.37 40.93 -8.57
N TRP A 284 8.08 40.85 -8.93
CA TRP A 284 7.26 42.04 -9.16
C TRP A 284 7.00 42.79 -7.86
N ASN A 285 7.20 44.11 -7.83
CA ASN A 285 7.08 44.95 -6.63
C ASN A 285 7.89 44.44 -5.43
N GLY A 286 9.03 43.79 -5.69
CA GLY A 286 9.94 43.24 -4.67
C GLY A 286 9.51 41.91 -4.05
N ASN A 287 8.22 41.73 -3.75
CA ASN A 287 7.69 40.55 -3.03
C ASN A 287 6.46 39.90 -3.67
N GLY A 288 5.98 40.40 -4.82
CA GLY A 288 4.78 39.89 -5.47
C GLY A 288 3.46 40.44 -4.94
N ASP A 289 3.51 41.40 -4.02
CA ASP A 289 2.35 41.96 -3.31
C ASP A 289 2.28 43.48 -3.37
N VAL A 290 1.13 44.04 -3.01
CA VAL A 290 0.90 45.48 -2.85
C VAL A 290 -0.31 45.73 -1.95
N TYR A 291 -0.33 46.83 -1.22
CA TYR A 291 -1.56 47.31 -0.59
C TYR A 291 -2.36 48.22 -1.53
N LEU A 292 -3.59 47.83 -1.85
CA LEU A 292 -4.53 48.66 -2.59
C LEU A 292 -5.28 49.59 -1.64
N SER A 293 -5.14 50.91 -1.79
CA SER A 293 -5.85 51.88 -0.93
C SER A 293 -7.37 51.67 -0.92
N TYR A 294 -8.01 51.89 0.24
CA TYR A 294 -9.46 51.78 0.37
C TYR A 294 -10.21 52.69 -0.62
N ASP A 295 -9.69 53.91 -0.85
CA ASP A 295 -10.27 54.84 -1.82
C ASP A 295 -10.24 54.29 -3.25
N PHE A 296 -9.15 53.61 -3.63
CA PHE A 296 -9.05 52.95 -4.92
C PHE A 296 -10.08 51.81 -5.06
N VAL A 297 -10.17 50.94 -4.06
CA VAL A 297 -11.11 49.81 -4.08
C VAL A 297 -12.56 50.29 -4.11
N GLN A 298 -12.91 51.27 -3.27
CA GLN A 298 -14.27 51.81 -3.21
C GLN A 298 -14.66 52.53 -4.50
N GLY A 299 -13.74 53.31 -5.07
CA GLY A 299 -14.00 54.19 -6.19
C GLY A 299 -13.83 53.55 -7.57
N TYR A 300 -12.95 52.56 -7.74
CA TYR A 300 -12.51 52.15 -9.07
C TYR A 300 -12.48 50.64 -9.33
N VAL A 301 -12.54 49.79 -8.31
CA VAL A 301 -12.56 48.33 -8.51
C VAL A 301 -13.97 47.88 -8.91
N PRO A 302 -14.19 47.34 -10.13
CA PRO A 302 -15.51 46.95 -10.61
C PRO A 302 -16.09 45.73 -9.89
N ASP A 303 -15.25 44.81 -9.39
CA ASP A 303 -15.70 43.45 -9.11
C ASP A 303 -14.97 42.83 -7.91
N ALA A 304 -15.70 42.17 -7.01
CA ALA A 304 -15.16 41.45 -5.86
C ALA A 304 -16.01 40.21 -5.54
N TRP A 305 -15.36 39.05 -5.43
CA TRP A 305 -16.01 37.74 -5.29
C TRP A 305 -15.45 36.93 -4.11
N ALA A 306 -16.32 36.14 -3.49
CA ALA A 306 -15.96 35.13 -2.51
C ALA A 306 -16.34 33.72 -3.00
N MET A 307 -15.58 32.75 -2.53
CA MET A 307 -15.72 31.32 -2.77
C MET A 307 -15.78 30.62 -1.41
N GLY A 308 -16.83 29.82 -1.18
CA GLY A 308 -16.88 28.92 -0.03
C GLY A 308 -16.04 27.66 -0.24
N ASN A 309 -15.90 26.88 0.82
CA ASN A 309 -15.18 25.62 0.77
C ASN A 309 -16.12 24.43 0.89
N ARG A 310 -15.74 23.33 0.26
CA ARG A 310 -16.40 22.04 0.42
C ARG A 310 -15.33 21.05 0.83
N ASP A 311 -15.63 20.33 1.90
CA ASP A 311 -14.80 19.27 2.44
C ASP A 311 -14.39 18.28 1.34
N SER A 312 -13.08 18.16 1.18
CA SER A 312 -12.42 17.27 0.22
C SER A 312 -12.10 15.88 0.80
N SER A 313 -12.47 15.63 2.06
CA SER A 313 -12.27 14.34 2.74
C SER A 313 -13.11 13.23 2.11
N PRO A 314 -12.61 11.98 2.04
CA PRO A 314 -13.34 10.85 1.48
C PRO A 314 -14.56 10.49 2.32
N GLU A 315 -15.69 10.19 1.67
CA GLU A 315 -16.92 9.76 2.34
C GLU A 315 -17.53 8.52 1.67
N ILE A 316 -17.71 7.45 2.44
CA ILE A 316 -18.42 6.23 2.05
C ILE A 316 -19.93 6.44 2.21
N SER A 317 -20.68 6.21 1.13
CA SER A 317 -22.14 6.20 1.11
C SER A 317 -22.74 4.79 1.13
N GLY A 318 -21.98 3.76 0.74
CA GLY A 318 -22.41 2.37 0.82
C GLY A 318 -21.40 1.35 0.30
N ILE A 319 -21.57 0.09 0.73
CA ILE A 319 -20.77 -1.06 0.29
C ILE A 319 -21.73 -2.11 -0.26
N THR A 320 -21.46 -2.64 -1.45
CA THR A 320 -22.34 -3.61 -2.13
C THR A 320 -21.52 -4.75 -2.78
N PRO A 321 -21.78 -6.01 -2.42
CA PRO A 321 -22.62 -6.42 -1.29
C PRO A 321 -22.01 -5.95 0.05
N SER A 322 -22.85 -5.72 1.07
CA SER A 322 -22.38 -5.38 2.42
C SER A 322 -21.92 -6.62 3.21
N SER A 323 -21.96 -7.80 2.57
CA SER A 323 -21.43 -9.05 3.09
C SER A 323 -20.89 -9.92 1.97
N ALA A 324 -19.65 -10.38 2.10
CA ALA A 324 -18.97 -11.25 1.13
C ALA A 324 -17.82 -12.02 1.80
N ALA A 325 -17.36 -13.10 1.19
CA ALA A 325 -16.23 -13.89 1.67
C ALA A 325 -14.89 -13.28 1.23
N GLY A 326 -13.79 -13.74 1.81
CA GLY A 326 -12.44 -13.49 1.31
C GLY A 326 -12.31 -13.83 -0.18
N GLY A 327 -11.70 -12.93 -0.95
CA GLY A 327 -11.53 -13.02 -2.40
C GLY A 327 -12.72 -12.51 -3.23
N ASP A 328 -13.90 -12.30 -2.64
CA ASP A 328 -15.05 -11.74 -3.36
C ASP A 328 -14.83 -10.25 -3.69
N VAL A 329 -15.34 -9.80 -4.84
CA VAL A 329 -15.28 -8.37 -5.21
C VAL A 329 -16.47 -7.62 -4.62
N VAL A 330 -16.19 -6.52 -3.92
CA VAL A 330 -17.20 -5.59 -3.41
C VAL A 330 -17.01 -4.20 -4.01
N LYS A 331 -18.11 -3.47 -4.09
CA LYS A 331 -18.17 -2.10 -4.59
C LYS A 331 -18.43 -1.13 -3.45
N ILE A 332 -17.56 -0.15 -3.29
CA ILE A 332 -17.68 0.95 -2.33
C ILE A 332 -18.10 2.18 -3.10
N SER A 333 -19.27 2.74 -2.77
CA SER A 333 -19.81 3.97 -3.38
C SER A 333 -19.66 5.13 -2.41
N GLY A 334 -19.37 6.32 -2.91
CA GLY A 334 -19.15 7.48 -2.05
C GLY A 334 -18.77 8.74 -2.81
N THR A 335 -18.02 9.62 -2.18
CA THR A 335 -17.48 10.85 -2.77
C THR A 335 -16.07 11.10 -2.28
N ASN A 336 -15.32 11.90 -3.06
CA ASN A 336 -14.01 12.41 -2.71
C ASN A 336 -12.95 11.32 -2.47
N PHE A 337 -13.05 10.18 -3.15
CA PHE A 337 -12.04 9.11 -3.04
C PHE A 337 -10.71 9.45 -3.73
N GLY A 338 -10.65 10.51 -4.53
CA GLY A 338 -9.43 10.96 -5.22
C GLY A 338 -8.97 10.02 -6.34
N ALA A 339 -9.16 10.41 -7.60
CA ALA A 339 -8.88 9.51 -8.74
C ALA A 339 -7.38 9.25 -9.00
N SER A 340 -6.48 10.09 -8.46
CA SER A 340 -5.03 9.96 -8.67
C SER A 340 -4.38 8.82 -7.88
N ARG A 341 -5.14 8.09 -7.05
CA ARG A 341 -4.73 7.02 -6.12
C ARG A 341 -3.50 7.36 -5.29
N ARG A 342 -2.29 7.43 -5.86
CA ARG A 342 -0.99 7.55 -5.14
C ARG A 342 -0.95 6.58 -3.95
N LEU A 343 -1.14 7.05 -2.72
CA LEU A 343 -1.14 6.24 -1.48
C LEU A 343 -2.55 5.77 -1.03
N ALA A 344 -3.59 6.06 -1.82
CA ALA A 344 -4.97 5.73 -1.50
C ALA A 344 -5.19 4.22 -1.43
N LYS A 345 -5.90 3.81 -0.38
CA LYS A 345 -6.15 2.41 -0.04
C LYS A 345 -7.54 2.22 0.55
N VAL A 346 -8.04 1.00 0.50
CA VAL A 346 -9.23 0.58 1.24
C VAL A 346 -8.79 -0.40 2.29
N THR A 347 -9.23 -0.22 3.54
CA THR A 347 -8.99 -1.21 4.58
C THR A 347 -10.30 -1.81 5.06
N PHE A 348 -10.28 -3.13 5.21
CA PHE A 348 -11.27 -3.93 5.89
C PHE A 348 -10.89 -4.09 7.37
N PRO A 349 -11.83 -4.53 8.20
CA PRO A 349 -11.60 -4.76 9.62
C PRO A 349 -10.63 -5.93 9.77
N ASP A 350 -9.50 -5.67 10.40
CA ASP A 350 -8.60 -6.71 10.86
C ASP A 350 -9.20 -7.40 12.11
N ALA A 351 -8.83 -8.67 12.31
CA ALA A 351 -9.06 -9.39 13.54
C ALA A 351 -8.24 -8.75 14.66
N GLY A 352 -8.80 -7.75 15.35
CA GLY A 352 -8.21 -7.16 16.56
C GLY A 352 -7.40 -5.85 16.38
N SER A 353 -7.23 -5.16 17.51
CA SER A 353 -6.74 -3.77 17.61
C SER A 353 -5.22 -3.71 17.84
N ALA A 354 -4.43 -3.91 16.79
CA ALA A 354 -3.09 -3.36 16.63
C ALA A 354 -2.69 -3.60 15.17
N VAL A 355 -2.93 -2.61 14.30
CA VAL A 355 -2.80 -2.74 12.84
C VAL A 355 -1.36 -3.09 12.49
N ALA A 356 -1.12 -4.33 12.03
CA ALA A 356 0.03 -4.59 11.18
C ALA A 356 -0.20 -3.80 9.88
N PRO A 357 0.80 -3.08 9.34
CA PRO A 357 0.60 -2.31 8.13
C PRO A 357 0.28 -3.26 6.95
N GLY A 358 -0.71 -2.89 6.15
CA GLY A 358 -1.27 -3.75 5.09
C GLY A 358 -2.34 -4.77 5.54
N ALA A 359 -2.52 -5.01 6.85
CA ALA A 359 -3.56 -5.92 7.35
C ALA A 359 -4.95 -5.39 7.01
N GLY A 360 -5.74 -6.21 6.33
CA GLY A 360 -7.05 -5.84 5.82
C GLY A 360 -7.03 -4.87 4.64
N GLU A 361 -5.87 -4.51 4.07
CA GLU A 361 -5.84 -3.70 2.85
C GLU A 361 -6.40 -4.49 1.67
N ALA A 362 -7.39 -3.90 1.01
CA ALA A 362 -8.13 -4.54 -0.07
C ALA A 362 -7.43 -4.34 -1.41
N THR A 363 -7.34 -5.41 -2.19
CA THR A 363 -6.89 -5.33 -3.58
C THR A 363 -7.87 -4.51 -4.42
N VAL A 364 -7.42 -3.41 -5.02
CA VAL A 364 -8.26 -2.53 -5.85
C VAL A 364 -8.35 -3.03 -7.28
N SER A 365 -9.57 -3.34 -7.74
CA SER A 365 -9.87 -3.70 -9.14
C SER A 365 -10.34 -2.51 -9.98
N SER A 366 -10.93 -1.47 -9.38
CA SER A 366 -11.20 -0.19 -10.04
C SER A 366 -11.30 0.95 -9.02
N TRP A 367 -10.92 2.17 -9.43
CA TRP A 367 -10.95 3.34 -8.54
C TRP A 367 -11.41 4.59 -9.31
N LYS A 368 -12.40 5.28 -8.77
CA LYS A 368 -12.93 6.57 -9.23
C LYS A 368 -13.24 7.43 -8.01
N ASN A 369 -13.49 8.71 -8.25
CA ASN A 369 -13.82 9.65 -7.17
C ASN A 369 -15.08 9.28 -6.37
N ASP A 370 -16.01 8.52 -6.96
CA ASP A 370 -17.31 8.18 -6.38
C ASP A 370 -17.59 6.67 -6.28
N GLU A 371 -16.68 5.84 -6.78
CA GLU A 371 -16.84 4.38 -6.81
C GLU A 371 -15.48 3.67 -6.80
N ILE A 372 -15.31 2.73 -5.89
CA ILE A 372 -14.16 1.83 -5.80
C ILE A 372 -14.67 0.39 -5.91
N GLN A 373 -13.94 -0.48 -6.60
CA GLN A 373 -14.14 -1.93 -6.50
C GLN A 373 -12.89 -2.56 -5.93
N VAL A 374 -13.07 -3.42 -4.93
CA VAL A 374 -11.97 -4.11 -4.25
C VAL A 374 -12.30 -5.57 -4.01
N SER A 375 -11.28 -6.43 -3.94
CA SER A 375 -11.42 -7.79 -3.42
C SER A 375 -11.31 -7.76 -1.91
N VAL A 376 -12.22 -8.43 -1.22
CA VAL A 376 -12.18 -8.61 0.23
C VAL A 376 -10.92 -9.45 0.57
N PRO A 377 -10.04 -9.00 1.47
CA PRO A 377 -8.91 -9.82 1.89
C PRO A 377 -9.36 -11.16 2.49
N ASN A 378 -8.53 -12.19 2.40
CA ASN A 378 -8.91 -13.52 2.90
C ASN A 378 -8.95 -13.58 4.44
N ASP A 379 -8.20 -12.72 5.11
CA ASP A 379 -7.93 -12.75 6.55
C ASP A 379 -8.67 -11.69 7.37
N VAL A 380 -9.69 -11.03 6.79
CA VAL A 380 -10.46 -9.99 7.49
C VAL A 380 -11.63 -10.54 8.30
N GLU A 381 -12.05 -9.80 9.32
CA GLU A 381 -13.26 -10.06 10.11
C GLU A 381 -14.40 -9.11 9.72
N SER A 382 -15.62 -9.40 10.22
CA SER A 382 -16.74 -8.46 10.10
C SER A 382 -16.50 -7.19 10.93
N GLY A 383 -16.80 -6.01 10.39
CA GLY A 383 -16.53 -4.75 11.08
C GLY A 383 -16.54 -3.50 10.18
N ASN A 384 -15.72 -2.51 10.55
CA ASN A 384 -15.61 -1.22 9.86
C ASN A 384 -14.59 -1.24 8.71
N VAL A 385 -15.05 -0.83 7.53
CA VAL A 385 -14.26 -0.54 6.33
C VAL A 385 -14.00 0.96 6.25
N TYR A 386 -12.79 1.34 5.84
CA TYR A 386 -12.39 2.72 5.59
C TYR A 386 -11.79 2.87 4.20
N VAL A 387 -12.01 4.03 3.58
CA VAL A 387 -11.26 4.50 2.41
C VAL A 387 -10.29 5.56 2.89
N TYR A 388 -9.03 5.42 2.49
CA TYR A 388 -8.01 6.44 2.66
C TYR A 388 -7.75 7.05 1.29
N ASP A 389 -7.73 8.37 1.20
CA ASP A 389 -7.35 9.04 -0.03
C ASP A 389 -5.82 9.07 -0.20
N TRP A 390 -5.35 9.78 -1.22
CA TRP A 390 -3.95 9.80 -1.59
C TRP A 390 -3.04 10.54 -0.58
N ASP A 391 -3.62 11.38 0.27
CA ASP A 391 -2.92 12.09 1.35
C ASP A 391 -3.11 11.39 2.72
N SER A 392 -3.67 10.17 2.70
CA SER A 392 -3.98 9.37 3.89
C SER A 392 -5.11 9.93 4.76
N GLU A 393 -5.93 10.85 4.23
CA GLU A 393 -7.15 11.32 4.88
C GLU A 393 -8.13 10.15 4.98
N LYS A 394 -8.72 9.95 6.16
CA LYS A 394 -9.53 8.77 6.47
C LYS A 394 -11.02 9.05 6.33
N SER A 395 -11.75 8.16 5.67
CA SER A 395 -13.21 8.29 5.53
C SER A 395 -14.00 8.04 6.82
N ASN A 396 -15.29 8.37 6.77
CA ASN A 396 -16.29 7.80 7.68
C ASN A 396 -16.35 6.26 7.58
N VAL A 397 -17.04 5.63 8.55
CA VAL A 397 -17.17 4.18 8.66
C VAL A 397 -18.14 3.62 7.62
N GLY A 398 -17.70 2.64 6.83
CA GLY A 398 -18.57 1.68 6.15
C GLY A 398 -18.68 0.39 6.97
N SER A 399 -19.87 -0.17 7.16
CA SER A 399 -20.01 -1.48 7.83
C SER A 399 -20.00 -2.63 6.83
N PHE A 400 -19.25 -3.69 7.14
CA PHE A 400 -19.11 -4.87 6.31
C PHE A 400 -19.18 -6.16 7.14
N THR A 401 -19.78 -7.21 6.59
CA THR A 401 -19.85 -8.53 7.23
C THR A 401 -19.09 -9.55 6.39
N VAL A 402 -17.97 -10.04 6.91
CA VAL A 402 -17.27 -11.16 6.28
C VAL A 402 -18.16 -12.39 6.35
N ALA A 403 -18.62 -12.84 5.18
CA ALA A 403 -19.35 -14.07 5.07
C ALA A 403 -18.38 -15.25 5.25
N PRO A 404 -18.80 -16.37 5.84
CA PRO A 404 -17.99 -17.58 5.78
C PRO A 404 -17.62 -17.86 4.32
N TYR A 405 -16.38 -18.29 4.09
CA TYR A 405 -15.89 -18.65 2.76
C TYR A 405 -16.97 -19.40 2.00
N SER A 406 -17.45 -18.80 0.90
CA SER A 406 -18.54 -19.38 0.10
C SER A 406 -18.16 -20.74 -0.48
N SER A 407 -16.87 -21.07 -0.46
CA SER A 407 -16.34 -22.40 -0.72
C SER A 407 -15.61 -22.92 0.52
N GLY A 408 -15.97 -24.11 1.01
CA GLY A 408 -15.08 -24.89 1.88
C GLY A 408 -13.86 -25.42 1.13
N SER A 409 -13.30 -24.63 0.20
CA SER A 409 -12.22 -24.99 -0.71
C SER A 409 -10.86 -24.60 -0.17
N TRP A 410 -9.90 -25.50 -0.30
CA TRP A 410 -8.49 -25.28 -0.05
C TRP A 410 -7.69 -25.53 -1.32
N TYR A 411 -6.71 -24.67 -1.59
CA TYR A 411 -5.94 -24.67 -2.83
C TYR A 411 -4.48 -25.02 -2.55
N LEU A 412 -3.99 -26.06 -3.23
CA LEU A 412 -2.61 -26.55 -3.16
C LEU A 412 -2.03 -26.42 -4.58
N ALA A 413 -1.19 -25.42 -4.81
CA ALA A 413 -0.63 -25.07 -6.12
C ALA A 413 0.52 -25.98 -6.56
N GLU A 414 1.25 -26.55 -5.61
CA GLU A 414 2.30 -27.54 -5.85
C GLU A 414 1.75 -28.97 -5.86
N GLY A 415 2.48 -29.87 -6.54
CA GLY A 415 2.19 -31.29 -6.63
C GLY A 415 2.80 -31.94 -7.87
N ALA A 416 3.24 -33.18 -7.73
CA ALA A 416 3.79 -33.98 -8.82
C ALA A 416 3.66 -35.47 -8.53
N THR A 417 3.30 -36.24 -9.55
CA THR A 417 3.09 -37.69 -9.46
C THR A 417 4.01 -38.48 -10.40
N TRP A 418 5.09 -37.83 -10.88
CA TRP A 418 6.15 -38.43 -11.66
C TRP A 418 6.91 -39.51 -10.87
N PRO A 419 7.61 -40.44 -11.54
CA PRO A 419 8.42 -41.44 -10.87
C PRO A 419 9.42 -40.82 -9.89
N GLY A 420 9.34 -41.23 -8.62
CA GLY A 420 10.15 -40.67 -7.54
C GLY A 420 9.44 -39.59 -6.71
N PHE A 421 8.26 -39.13 -7.10
CA PHE A 421 7.41 -38.26 -6.27
C PHE A 421 6.24 -39.07 -5.73
N GLY A 422 6.06 -39.07 -4.41
CA GLY A 422 4.83 -39.51 -3.76
C GLY A 422 4.12 -38.32 -3.15
N GLU A 423 2.84 -38.14 -3.45
CA GLU A 423 2.02 -37.01 -3.03
C GLU A 423 0.75 -37.48 -2.32
N TRP A 424 0.47 -36.82 -1.20
CA TRP A 424 -0.69 -37.05 -0.37
C TRP A 424 -1.38 -35.72 -0.04
N VAL A 425 -2.71 -35.75 -0.01
CA VAL A 425 -3.56 -34.64 0.48
C VAL A 425 -4.18 -35.06 1.80
N LEU A 426 -4.02 -34.24 2.82
CA LEU A 426 -4.42 -34.53 4.19
C LEU A 426 -5.51 -33.55 4.59
N VAL A 427 -6.64 -34.09 5.03
CA VAL A 427 -7.83 -33.32 5.35
C VAL A 427 -8.20 -33.54 6.80
N GLN A 428 -8.29 -32.46 7.56
CA GLN A 428 -8.73 -32.45 8.96
C GLN A 428 -10.14 -31.89 9.04
N ASN A 429 -11.02 -32.59 9.75
CA ASN A 429 -12.33 -32.08 10.13
C ASN A 429 -12.35 -31.83 11.65
N PRO A 430 -12.16 -30.57 12.10
CA PRO A 430 -12.17 -30.26 13.52
C PRO A 430 -13.57 -30.14 14.12
N ASN A 431 -14.62 -30.21 13.29
CA ASN A 431 -15.99 -29.95 13.67
C ASN A 431 -16.68 -31.19 14.24
N THR A 432 -17.81 -30.98 14.92
CA THR A 432 -18.61 -32.04 15.54
C THR A 432 -19.56 -32.75 14.57
N ASP A 433 -19.70 -32.23 13.35
CA ASP A 433 -20.46 -32.83 12.26
C ASP A 433 -19.50 -33.38 11.20
N ASP A 434 -19.94 -34.38 10.44
CA ASP A 434 -19.15 -34.95 9.34
C ASP A 434 -19.04 -33.96 8.18
N SER A 435 -17.88 -33.90 7.52
CA SER A 435 -17.65 -33.11 6.32
C SER A 435 -17.67 -33.99 5.06
N VAL A 436 -18.32 -33.53 4.00
CA VAL A 436 -18.31 -34.21 2.69
C VAL A 436 -17.39 -33.46 1.76
N VAL A 437 -16.27 -34.08 1.39
CA VAL A 437 -15.15 -33.45 0.69
C VAL A 437 -15.01 -33.99 -0.73
N GLU A 438 -14.81 -33.11 -1.69
CA GLU A 438 -14.51 -33.41 -3.09
C GLU A 438 -13.10 -32.90 -3.45
N LEU A 439 -12.33 -33.68 -4.19
CA LEU A 439 -11.08 -33.22 -4.79
C LEU A 439 -11.24 -32.90 -6.28
N THR A 440 -10.62 -31.81 -6.72
CA THR A 440 -10.37 -31.53 -8.14
C THR A 440 -8.87 -31.40 -8.38
N LEU A 441 -8.34 -32.14 -9.34
CA LEU A 441 -6.91 -32.18 -9.67
C LEU A 441 -6.67 -31.36 -10.94
N LEU A 442 -5.89 -30.29 -10.85
CA LEU A 442 -5.56 -29.43 -11.98
C LEU A 442 -4.26 -29.89 -12.61
N THR A 443 -4.34 -30.38 -13.85
CA THR A 443 -3.17 -30.89 -14.60
C THR A 443 -2.86 -29.97 -15.79
N PRO A 444 -1.68 -30.10 -16.43
CA PRO A 444 -1.38 -29.35 -17.66
C PRO A 444 -2.39 -29.58 -18.80
N ASP A 445 -3.06 -30.74 -18.81
CA ASP A 445 -4.08 -31.10 -19.80
C ASP A 445 -5.50 -30.61 -19.41
N GLY A 446 -5.63 -29.96 -18.25
CA GLY A 446 -6.89 -29.45 -17.68
C GLY A 446 -7.32 -30.16 -16.39
N PRO A 447 -8.49 -29.78 -15.84
CA PRO A 447 -8.98 -30.32 -14.58
C PRO A 447 -9.47 -31.77 -14.72
N VAL A 448 -9.13 -32.60 -13.74
CA VAL A 448 -9.56 -33.98 -13.57
C VAL A 448 -10.36 -34.09 -12.27
N ALA A 449 -11.56 -34.65 -12.34
CA ALA A 449 -12.37 -34.89 -11.15
C ALA A 449 -11.73 -35.98 -10.28
N GLY A 450 -11.53 -35.67 -8.99
CA GLY A 450 -11.05 -36.58 -7.97
C GLY A 450 -12.19 -37.29 -7.23
N PRO A 451 -11.89 -38.00 -6.13
CA PRO A 451 -12.90 -38.67 -5.32
C PRO A 451 -13.75 -37.68 -4.50
N THR A 452 -14.98 -38.09 -4.20
CA THR A 452 -15.78 -37.55 -3.10
C THR A 452 -15.72 -38.52 -1.93
N PHE A 453 -15.45 -38.04 -0.73
CA PHE A 453 -15.37 -38.86 0.49
C PHE A 453 -15.87 -38.09 1.72
N THR A 454 -16.15 -38.81 2.79
CA THR A 454 -16.54 -38.24 4.08
C THR A 454 -15.34 -38.20 5.00
N VAL A 455 -15.17 -37.08 5.70
CA VAL A 455 -14.26 -36.94 6.84
C VAL A 455 -15.12 -36.85 8.09
N ASP A 456 -15.11 -37.90 8.89
CA ASP A 456 -15.93 -38.02 10.09
C ASP A 456 -15.66 -36.85 11.06
N ALA A 457 -16.62 -36.52 11.90
CA ALA A 457 -16.48 -35.50 12.93
C ALA A 457 -15.21 -35.68 13.79
N GLN A 458 -14.47 -34.59 14.04
CA GLN A 458 -13.27 -34.55 14.89
C GLN A 458 -12.20 -35.59 14.51
N SER A 459 -12.03 -35.81 13.20
CA SER A 459 -11.14 -36.82 12.64
C SER A 459 -10.30 -36.26 11.48
N ARG A 460 -9.55 -37.13 10.83
CA ARG A 460 -8.77 -36.81 9.64
C ARG A 460 -8.85 -37.89 8.57
N THR A 461 -8.49 -37.56 7.35
CA THR A 461 -8.36 -38.49 6.23
C THR A 461 -7.19 -38.10 5.33
N THR A 462 -6.50 -39.09 4.76
CA THR A 462 -5.43 -38.89 3.78
C THR A 462 -5.81 -39.50 2.43
N VAL A 463 -5.54 -38.79 1.34
CA VAL A 463 -5.74 -39.27 -0.03
C VAL A 463 -4.39 -39.35 -0.75
N ASN A 464 -4.10 -40.50 -1.37
CA ASN A 464 -2.91 -40.69 -2.20
C ASN A 464 -3.18 -40.18 -3.63
N VAL A 465 -2.51 -39.09 -4.02
CA VAL A 465 -2.74 -38.42 -5.31
C VAL A 465 -2.16 -39.20 -6.49
N ASN A 466 -1.03 -39.90 -6.30
CA ASN A 466 -0.42 -40.74 -7.35
C ASN A 466 -1.35 -41.84 -7.86
N ALA A 467 -2.27 -42.31 -7.01
CA ALA A 467 -3.26 -43.32 -7.40
C ALA A 467 -4.39 -42.76 -8.28
N LEU A 468 -4.58 -41.44 -8.27
CA LEU A 468 -5.65 -40.74 -8.99
C LEU A 468 -5.15 -40.24 -10.36
N VAL A 469 -3.99 -39.58 -10.38
CA VAL A 469 -3.33 -39.09 -11.59
C VAL A 469 -1.86 -39.53 -11.57
N PRO A 470 -1.44 -40.47 -12.42
CA PRO A 470 -0.04 -40.90 -12.46
C PRO A 470 0.77 -40.12 -13.51
N ASN A 471 2.02 -39.78 -13.19
CA ASN A 471 2.99 -39.14 -14.09
C ASN A 471 2.54 -37.76 -14.61
N GLN A 472 2.10 -36.90 -13.71
CA GLN A 472 1.64 -35.55 -14.03
C GLN A 472 2.14 -34.54 -13.00
N ASP A 473 2.37 -33.31 -13.44
CA ASP A 473 2.32 -32.15 -12.55
C ASP A 473 0.86 -31.94 -12.14
N VAL A 474 0.61 -31.66 -10.87
CA VAL A 474 -0.75 -31.54 -10.36
C VAL A 474 -0.84 -30.45 -9.31
N ALA A 475 -1.92 -29.68 -9.34
CA ALA A 475 -2.38 -28.87 -8.22
C ALA A 475 -3.71 -29.44 -7.73
N THR A 476 -4.07 -29.25 -6.47
CA THR A 476 -5.29 -29.82 -5.88
C THR A 476 -6.20 -28.74 -5.30
N VAL A 477 -7.49 -28.81 -5.63
CA VAL A 477 -8.57 -28.11 -4.94
C VAL A 477 -9.28 -29.12 -4.04
N VAL A 478 -9.41 -28.81 -2.74
CA VAL A 478 -10.08 -29.65 -1.73
C VAL A 478 -11.33 -28.93 -1.25
N THR A 479 -12.53 -29.37 -1.62
CA THR A 479 -13.78 -28.64 -1.36
C THR A 479 -14.71 -29.40 -0.41
N SER A 480 -15.06 -28.81 0.72
CA SER A 480 -16.23 -29.23 1.51
C SER A 480 -17.52 -28.79 0.81
N THR A 481 -18.40 -29.76 0.55
CA THR A 481 -19.62 -29.61 -0.27
C THR A 481 -20.90 -29.56 0.56
N ASN A 482 -20.84 -29.93 1.85
CA ASN A 482 -21.99 -29.92 2.77
C ASN A 482 -21.99 -28.74 3.75
N GLY A 483 -21.04 -27.80 3.61
CA GLY A 483 -20.94 -26.61 4.44
C GLY A 483 -20.29 -26.80 5.81
N VAL A 484 -19.75 -28.00 6.10
CA VAL A 484 -18.94 -28.24 7.31
C VAL A 484 -17.47 -27.96 6.97
N PRO A 485 -16.84 -26.92 7.55
CA PRO A 485 -15.48 -26.53 7.18
C PRO A 485 -14.44 -27.62 7.47
N ILE A 486 -13.35 -27.57 6.72
CA ILE A 486 -12.19 -28.47 6.83
C ILE A 486 -10.90 -27.65 6.76
N CYS A 487 -9.78 -28.26 7.09
CA CYS A 487 -8.44 -27.80 6.73
C CYS A 487 -7.79 -28.81 5.78
N ALA A 488 -6.93 -28.36 4.87
CA ALA A 488 -6.19 -29.27 4.00
C ALA A 488 -4.70 -28.91 3.88
N GLU A 489 -3.85 -29.94 3.96
CA GLU A 489 -2.40 -29.89 3.70
C GLU A 489 -2.04 -30.85 2.57
N ARG A 490 -0.85 -30.67 2.00
CA ARG A 490 -0.18 -31.62 1.10
C ARG A 490 1.13 -32.06 1.72
N ALA A 491 1.43 -33.35 1.69
CA ALA A 491 2.78 -33.87 1.89
C ALA A 491 3.31 -34.54 0.63
N MET A 492 4.61 -34.37 0.40
CA MET A 492 5.35 -35.00 -0.66
C MET A 492 6.62 -35.64 -0.15
N TYR A 493 6.95 -36.80 -0.73
CA TYR A 493 8.17 -37.55 -0.47
C TYR A 493 8.86 -37.81 -1.81
N VAL A 494 10.12 -37.43 -1.89
CA VAL A 494 10.87 -37.24 -3.13
C VAL A 494 12.10 -38.13 -3.10
N ASN A 495 12.26 -38.93 -4.14
CA ASN A 495 13.44 -39.76 -4.40
C ASN A 495 13.49 -40.07 -5.91
N THR A 496 14.06 -39.13 -6.66
CA THR A 496 14.03 -39.12 -8.13
C THR A 496 15.33 -39.66 -8.73
N LEU A 497 15.29 -40.08 -9.99
CA LEU A 497 16.46 -40.61 -10.69
C LEU A 497 17.52 -39.54 -10.99
N ASP A 498 17.13 -38.27 -11.10
CA ASP A 498 18.03 -37.12 -11.25
C ASP A 498 18.62 -36.63 -9.92
N GLY A 499 18.26 -37.28 -8.80
CA GLY A 499 18.91 -37.08 -7.51
C GLY A 499 18.23 -36.09 -6.58
N LYS A 500 17.03 -35.59 -6.92
CA LYS A 500 16.18 -34.86 -5.94
C LYS A 500 15.73 -35.84 -4.87
N TRP A 501 15.85 -35.43 -3.61
CA TRP A 501 15.63 -36.29 -2.45
C TRP A 501 15.09 -35.47 -1.27
N GLY A 502 14.18 -36.05 -0.49
CA GLY A 502 13.69 -35.48 0.76
C GLY A 502 12.17 -35.58 0.90
N SER A 503 11.60 -34.74 1.74
CA SER A 503 10.17 -34.58 1.91
C SER A 503 9.84 -33.11 2.01
N HIS A 504 8.63 -32.69 1.65
CA HIS A 504 8.16 -31.34 1.89
C HIS A 504 6.64 -31.33 1.98
N ASP A 505 6.08 -30.27 2.54
CA ASP A 505 4.65 -30.09 2.69
C ASP A 505 4.23 -28.65 2.47
N SER A 506 2.93 -28.41 2.51
CA SER A 506 2.37 -27.06 2.63
C SER A 506 0.95 -27.10 3.14
N ILE A 507 0.59 -26.04 3.86
CA ILE A 507 -0.81 -25.70 4.10
C ILE A 507 -1.46 -25.14 2.86
N GLY A 508 -2.67 -25.62 2.55
CA GLY A 508 -3.45 -25.09 1.45
C GLY A 508 -3.87 -23.66 1.71
N SER A 509 -4.08 -22.89 0.65
CA SER A 509 -4.69 -21.58 0.78
C SER A 509 -6.20 -21.73 0.95
N PRO A 510 -6.84 -21.03 1.92
CA PRO A 510 -8.30 -20.94 1.98
C PRO A 510 -8.88 -20.02 0.90
N GLY A 511 -8.04 -19.32 0.12
CA GLY A 511 -8.48 -18.36 -0.88
C GLY A 511 -7.47 -18.12 -1.99
N VAL A 512 -7.70 -17.06 -2.77
CA VAL A 512 -6.81 -16.59 -3.83
C VAL A 512 -6.26 -15.21 -3.47
N SER A 513 -5.12 -14.82 -4.03
CA SER A 513 -4.60 -13.45 -3.93
C SER A 513 -4.07 -12.98 -5.28
N ASP A 514 -4.17 -11.69 -5.55
CA ASP A 514 -3.52 -11.07 -6.71
C ASP A 514 -2.02 -10.84 -6.48
N VAL A 515 -1.54 -10.93 -5.24
CA VAL A 515 -0.11 -10.88 -4.94
C VAL A 515 0.29 -11.99 -3.97
N TRP A 516 1.45 -12.59 -4.23
CA TRP A 516 2.08 -13.57 -3.35
C TRP A 516 3.57 -13.27 -3.20
N TYR A 517 4.06 -13.38 -1.97
CA TYR A 517 5.45 -13.14 -1.59
C TYR A 517 6.07 -14.40 -1.01
N LEU A 518 7.27 -14.76 -1.46
CA LEU A 518 8.01 -15.95 -1.04
C LEU A 518 9.42 -15.50 -0.67
N ALA A 519 9.69 -15.36 0.64
CA ALA A 519 10.88 -14.65 1.15
C ALA A 519 12.17 -15.50 1.16
N GLU A 520 12.04 -16.82 1.19
CA GLU A 520 13.15 -17.76 1.03
C GLU A 520 13.37 -18.13 -0.44
N GLY A 521 14.61 -18.51 -0.77
CA GLY A 521 15.00 -18.93 -2.10
C GLY A 521 16.51 -18.83 -2.29
N ALA A 522 17.06 -19.70 -3.13
CA ALA A 522 18.45 -19.72 -3.51
C ALA A 522 18.64 -20.45 -4.85
N THR A 523 19.53 -19.92 -5.68
CA THR A 523 19.92 -20.54 -6.97
C THR A 523 21.41 -20.81 -7.05
N TRP A 524 22.07 -20.93 -5.90
CA TRP A 524 23.46 -21.36 -5.81
C TRP A 524 23.65 -22.77 -6.39
N THR A 525 24.91 -23.13 -6.65
CA THR A 525 25.22 -24.50 -7.11
C THR A 525 24.63 -25.53 -6.15
N GLY A 526 23.80 -26.43 -6.68
CA GLY A 526 23.12 -27.47 -5.90
C GLY A 526 21.75 -27.07 -5.35
N TYR A 527 21.28 -25.85 -5.58
CA TYR A 527 19.92 -25.42 -5.28
C TYR A 527 19.12 -25.33 -6.59
N ASP A 528 17.95 -25.96 -6.61
CA ASP A 528 17.06 -26.08 -7.77
C ASP A 528 15.67 -25.58 -7.35
N GLU A 529 15.37 -24.30 -7.64
CA GLU A 529 14.19 -23.58 -7.14
C GLU A 529 13.11 -23.41 -8.21
N TRP A 530 11.86 -23.64 -7.78
CA TRP A 530 10.67 -23.62 -8.62
C TRP A 530 9.55 -22.83 -7.94
N ILE A 531 8.85 -22.01 -8.73
CA ILE A 531 7.65 -21.29 -8.31
C ILE A 531 6.45 -21.86 -9.04
N MET A 532 5.45 -22.32 -8.30
CA MET A 532 4.22 -22.87 -8.84
C MET A 532 3.14 -21.83 -8.73
N VAL A 533 2.37 -21.67 -9.80
CA VAL A 533 1.22 -20.77 -9.82
C VAL A 533 -0.01 -21.53 -10.29
N MET A 534 -1.09 -21.43 -9.52
CA MET A 534 -2.35 -22.13 -9.76
C MET A 534 -3.44 -21.15 -10.19
N ASN A 535 -4.16 -21.50 -11.25
CA ASN A 535 -5.38 -20.81 -11.68
C ASN A 535 -6.61 -21.70 -11.37
N PRO A 536 -7.37 -21.40 -10.31
CA PRO A 536 -8.55 -22.21 -9.95
C PRO A 536 -9.80 -21.90 -10.79
N TYR A 537 -9.76 -20.91 -11.67
CA TYR A 537 -10.93 -20.45 -12.45
C TYR A 537 -11.07 -21.16 -13.79
N SER A 538 -12.20 -21.00 -14.48
CA SER A 538 -12.38 -21.48 -15.85
C SER A 538 -11.75 -20.58 -16.92
N ASP A 539 -11.50 -19.32 -16.59
CA ASP A 539 -10.93 -18.34 -17.52
C ASP A 539 -9.40 -18.30 -17.40
N THR A 540 -8.71 -17.86 -18.46
CA THR A 540 -7.26 -17.63 -18.42
C THR A 540 -6.90 -16.47 -17.49
N VAL A 541 -5.81 -16.62 -16.74
CA VAL A 541 -5.21 -15.54 -15.94
C VAL A 541 -3.76 -15.30 -16.36
N ASP A 542 -3.39 -14.04 -16.47
CA ASP A 542 -2.02 -13.58 -16.68
C ASP A 542 -1.37 -13.22 -15.33
N VAL A 543 -0.11 -13.63 -15.15
CA VAL A 543 0.70 -13.31 -13.97
C VAL A 543 2.08 -12.77 -14.37
N GLU A 544 2.67 -11.95 -13.50
CA GLU A 544 4.03 -11.47 -13.56
C GLU A 544 4.82 -11.99 -12.35
N VAL A 545 6.04 -12.47 -12.60
CA VAL A 545 6.96 -12.90 -11.56
C VAL A 545 8.10 -11.89 -11.48
N THR A 546 8.39 -11.41 -10.28
CA THR A 546 9.51 -10.52 -9.99
C THR A 546 10.40 -11.17 -8.93
N PHE A 547 11.70 -11.19 -9.19
CA PHE A 547 12.68 -11.71 -8.27
C PHE A 547 13.34 -10.58 -7.50
N GLN A 548 13.76 -10.83 -6.27
CA GLN A 548 14.47 -9.87 -5.44
C GLN A 548 15.71 -10.54 -4.85
N THR A 549 16.86 -9.93 -5.11
CA THR A 549 18.16 -10.38 -4.61
C THR A 549 18.64 -9.45 -3.50
N PRO A 550 19.72 -9.76 -2.79
CA PRO A 550 20.37 -8.78 -1.92
C PRO A 550 20.79 -7.49 -2.64
N GLY A 551 20.93 -7.52 -3.97
CA GLY A 551 21.25 -6.38 -4.82
C GLY A 551 20.05 -5.59 -5.34
N GLY A 552 18.81 -6.01 -5.02
CA GLY A 552 17.57 -5.41 -5.53
C GLY A 552 16.82 -6.32 -6.52
N GLU A 553 15.82 -5.73 -7.18
CA GLU A 553 14.88 -6.47 -8.05
C GLU A 553 15.49 -6.89 -9.39
N ILE A 554 15.07 -8.07 -9.85
CA ILE A 554 15.34 -8.61 -11.18
C ILE A 554 14.00 -9.02 -11.79
N PRO A 555 13.64 -8.50 -12.98
CA PRO A 555 12.42 -8.93 -13.67
C PRO A 555 12.44 -10.42 -13.98
N GLY A 556 11.35 -11.11 -13.64
CA GLY A 556 11.11 -12.50 -14.04
C GLY A 556 10.17 -12.62 -15.24
N PRO A 557 9.67 -13.82 -15.53
CA PRO A 557 8.77 -14.04 -16.66
C PRO A 557 7.33 -13.58 -16.37
N ARG A 558 6.61 -13.22 -17.44
CA ARG A 558 5.15 -13.25 -17.45
C ARG A 558 4.65 -14.61 -17.90
N ARG A 559 3.56 -15.09 -17.32
CA ARG A 559 2.90 -16.35 -17.65
C ARG A 559 1.41 -16.13 -17.88
N SER A 560 0.84 -16.92 -18.80
CA SER A 560 -0.59 -16.95 -19.08
C SER A 560 -1.11 -18.35 -18.80
N LEU A 561 -1.91 -18.50 -17.75
CA LEU A 561 -2.38 -19.79 -17.26
C LEU A 561 -3.82 -20.03 -17.74
N PRO A 562 -4.09 -21.05 -18.57
CA PRO A 562 -5.45 -21.45 -18.89
C PRO A 562 -6.28 -21.75 -17.63
N GLY A 563 -7.60 -21.69 -17.75
CA GLY A 563 -8.49 -22.02 -16.64
C GLY A 563 -8.33 -23.46 -16.16
N GLY A 564 -8.29 -23.67 -14.85
CA GLY A 564 -8.23 -24.98 -14.21
C GLY A 564 -6.88 -25.67 -14.42
N THR A 565 -5.80 -24.90 -14.43
CA THR A 565 -4.44 -25.39 -14.66
C THR A 565 -3.46 -24.79 -13.64
N ARG A 566 -2.24 -25.35 -13.62
CA ARG A 566 -1.06 -24.75 -12.98
C ARG A 566 0.03 -24.51 -14.01
N ASP A 567 0.95 -23.61 -13.67
CA ASP A 567 2.21 -23.42 -14.38
C ASP A 567 3.37 -23.39 -13.38
N THR A 568 4.60 -23.51 -13.87
CA THR A 568 5.80 -23.53 -13.03
C THR A 568 6.95 -22.76 -13.65
N VAL A 569 7.61 -21.96 -12.84
CA VAL A 569 8.77 -21.16 -13.20
C VAL A 569 10.00 -21.74 -12.53
N HIS A 570 10.93 -22.24 -13.33
CA HIS A 570 12.27 -22.60 -12.88
C HIS A 570 13.09 -21.32 -12.66
N VAL A 571 13.41 -21.02 -11.40
CA VAL A 571 13.99 -19.72 -11.01
C VAL A 571 15.44 -19.59 -11.47
N ASN A 572 16.19 -20.70 -11.43
CA ASN A 572 17.61 -20.76 -11.81
C ASN A 572 17.88 -20.31 -13.25
N ASP A 573 16.90 -20.42 -14.16
CA ASP A 573 17.03 -19.97 -15.55
C ASP A 573 17.08 -18.44 -15.68
N PHE A 574 16.61 -17.70 -14.67
CA PHE A 574 16.52 -16.23 -14.68
C PHE A 574 17.58 -15.57 -13.81
N VAL A 575 17.81 -16.12 -12.61
CA VAL A 575 18.74 -15.54 -11.63
C VAL A 575 19.68 -16.64 -11.17
N PRO A 576 20.87 -16.81 -11.78
CA PRO A 576 21.80 -17.85 -11.38
C PRO A 576 22.70 -17.37 -10.22
N ASN A 577 22.99 -18.26 -9.27
CA ASN A 577 23.95 -18.06 -8.17
C ASN A 577 23.63 -16.85 -7.28
N SER A 578 22.42 -16.80 -6.72
CA SER A 578 22.02 -15.76 -5.78
C SER A 578 21.11 -16.31 -4.69
N ASP A 579 21.05 -15.62 -3.55
CA ASP A 579 19.89 -15.73 -2.69
C ASP A 579 18.75 -14.96 -3.36
N ILE A 580 17.54 -15.49 -3.27
CA ILE A 580 16.40 -14.92 -3.98
C ILE A 580 15.14 -14.98 -3.13
N SER A 581 14.27 -13.99 -3.32
CA SER A 581 12.88 -14.02 -2.90
C SER A 581 12.03 -13.68 -4.12
N THR A 582 10.78 -14.11 -4.11
CA THR A 582 9.90 -13.99 -5.27
C THR A 582 8.64 -13.21 -4.90
N LYS A 583 8.18 -12.38 -5.83
CA LYS A 583 6.85 -11.79 -5.86
C LYS A 583 6.12 -12.31 -7.09
N VAL A 584 4.89 -12.80 -6.93
CA VAL A 584 4.00 -13.21 -8.02
C VAL A 584 2.79 -12.30 -8.01
N GLU A 585 2.50 -11.65 -9.13
CA GLU A 585 1.37 -10.71 -9.29
C GLU A 585 0.40 -11.21 -10.36
N CYS A 586 -0.88 -11.32 -10.04
CA CYS A 586 -1.96 -11.52 -11.00
C CYS A 586 -2.26 -10.20 -11.71
N LEU A 587 -2.08 -10.19 -13.02
CA LEU A 587 -2.35 -9.03 -13.87
C LEU A 587 -3.79 -8.98 -14.38
N THR A 588 -4.59 -10.01 -14.09
CA THR A 588 -5.96 -10.13 -14.61
C THR A 588 -6.95 -9.46 -13.65
N PRO A 589 -7.62 -8.37 -14.04
CA PRO A 589 -8.49 -7.62 -13.12
C PRO A 589 -9.62 -8.49 -12.54
N GLY A 590 -9.80 -8.42 -11.22
CA GLY A 590 -10.83 -9.18 -10.50
C GLY A 590 -10.56 -10.68 -10.36
N ARG A 591 -9.34 -11.14 -10.63
CA ARG A 591 -8.88 -12.52 -10.41
C ARG A 591 -7.70 -12.53 -9.45
N GLY A 592 -7.57 -13.62 -8.69
CA GLY A 592 -6.35 -13.97 -7.96
C GLY A 592 -5.77 -15.29 -8.44
N VAL A 593 -4.60 -15.65 -7.93
CA VAL A 593 -3.96 -16.96 -8.11
C VAL A 593 -3.58 -17.52 -6.74
N ILE A 594 -2.96 -18.70 -6.72
CA ILE A 594 -2.23 -19.22 -5.56
C ILE A 594 -0.80 -19.47 -6.00
N ALA A 595 0.17 -19.11 -5.16
CA ALA A 595 1.58 -19.38 -5.42
C ALA A 595 2.27 -20.13 -4.28
N GLU A 596 3.04 -21.13 -4.65
CA GLU A 596 3.92 -21.91 -3.77
C GLU A 596 5.34 -21.90 -4.34
N ARG A 597 6.33 -22.22 -3.49
CA ARG A 597 7.72 -22.42 -3.90
C ARG A 597 8.22 -23.76 -3.43
N SER A 598 8.92 -24.48 -4.30
CA SER A 598 9.63 -25.71 -3.99
C SER A 598 11.11 -25.52 -4.29
N MET A 599 11.95 -26.04 -3.41
CA MET A 599 13.40 -26.00 -3.60
C MET A 599 13.97 -27.39 -3.34
N TYR A 600 14.75 -27.91 -4.29
CA TYR A 600 15.49 -29.16 -4.16
C TYR A 600 16.97 -28.84 -3.97
N ILE A 601 17.58 -29.45 -2.96
CA ILE A 601 18.89 -29.09 -2.45
C ILE A 601 19.79 -30.32 -2.49
N ASN A 602 20.95 -30.15 -3.12
CA ASN A 602 22.09 -31.06 -3.12
C ASN A 602 23.37 -30.21 -3.27
N ALA A 603 23.65 -29.45 -2.23
CA ALA A 603 24.67 -28.42 -2.23
C ALA A 603 26.07 -28.99 -1.96
N PRO A 604 27.15 -28.38 -2.52
CA PRO A 604 28.53 -28.84 -2.32
C PRO A 604 29.01 -28.81 -0.86
N ASP A 605 28.35 -28.04 0.00
CA ASP A 605 28.65 -27.96 1.44
C ASP A 605 28.00 -29.10 2.25
N GLY A 606 27.27 -30.00 1.59
CA GLY A 606 26.67 -31.19 2.18
C GLY A 606 25.20 -31.04 2.56
N LYS A 607 24.60 -29.85 2.39
CA LYS A 607 23.15 -29.68 2.55
C LYS A 607 22.42 -30.48 1.49
N VAL A 608 21.44 -31.28 1.91
CA VAL A 608 20.64 -32.12 1.02
C VAL A 608 19.21 -32.19 1.54
N GLY A 609 18.24 -32.19 0.63
CA GLY A 609 16.83 -32.25 0.98
C GLY A 609 15.97 -31.53 -0.04
N CYS A 610 14.73 -31.27 0.35
CA CYS A 610 13.84 -30.39 -0.38
C CYS A 610 12.87 -29.76 0.61
N HIS A 611 12.31 -28.61 0.29
CA HIS A 611 11.24 -28.01 1.08
C HIS A 611 10.29 -27.22 0.19
N ASN A 612 9.16 -26.84 0.75
CA ASN A 612 8.14 -26.06 0.07
C ASN A 612 7.37 -25.17 1.05
N SER A 613 6.87 -24.05 0.55
CA SER A 613 5.96 -23.20 1.29
C SER A 613 5.01 -22.45 0.36
N MET A 614 3.77 -22.28 0.83
CA MET A 614 2.83 -21.32 0.29
C MET A 614 3.33 -19.92 0.58
N GLY A 615 3.26 -19.05 -0.44
CA GLY A 615 3.60 -17.65 -0.26
C GLY A 615 2.72 -16.96 0.78
N SER A 616 3.13 -15.77 1.20
CA SER A 616 2.25 -14.85 1.90
C SER A 616 1.48 -13.98 0.91
N SER A 617 0.18 -13.85 1.09
CA SER A 617 -0.64 -12.88 0.35
C SER A 617 -0.47 -11.45 0.85
N GLN A 618 0.27 -11.26 1.95
CA GLN A 618 0.47 -9.96 2.59
C GLN A 618 1.91 -9.76 3.05
N ALA A 619 2.34 -8.51 3.09
CA ALA A 619 3.50 -8.08 3.85
C ALA A 619 3.03 -7.47 5.18
N GLY A 620 3.91 -7.39 6.17
CA GLY A 620 3.58 -6.80 7.46
C GLY A 620 4.80 -6.35 8.25
N GLY A 621 4.56 -5.52 9.25
CA GLY A 621 5.56 -4.96 10.16
C GLY A 621 5.86 -5.81 11.40
N GLY A 622 5.22 -6.97 11.55
CA GLY A 622 5.42 -7.90 12.66
C GLY A 622 5.17 -9.34 12.23
N TRP A 623 6.14 -10.23 12.48
CA TRP A 623 6.09 -11.64 12.11
C TRP A 623 6.58 -12.53 13.24
N ALA A 624 5.96 -13.69 13.37
CA ALA A 624 6.31 -14.72 14.33
C ALA A 624 6.55 -16.06 13.63
N VAL A 625 7.61 -16.75 14.05
CA VAL A 625 7.98 -18.10 13.61
C VAL A 625 8.13 -18.93 14.88
N ALA A 626 7.30 -19.97 15.04
CA ALA A 626 7.28 -20.82 16.22
C ALA A 626 8.30 -21.97 16.15
N GLU A 627 8.64 -22.42 14.95
CA GLU A 627 9.68 -23.38 14.63
C GLU A 627 11.08 -22.81 14.91
N GLY A 628 12.02 -23.70 15.19
CA GLY A 628 13.43 -23.34 15.29
C GLY A 628 14.21 -24.18 16.31
N ALA A 629 15.47 -24.45 15.96
CA ALA A 629 16.42 -25.20 16.75
C ALA A 629 17.85 -24.97 16.22
N THR A 630 18.80 -24.76 17.13
CA THR A 630 20.22 -24.56 16.81
C THR A 630 21.13 -25.59 17.47
N TRP A 631 20.55 -26.74 17.84
CA TRP A 631 21.26 -27.91 18.33
C TRP A 631 22.23 -28.47 17.26
N PRO A 632 23.23 -29.29 17.64
CA PRO A 632 24.15 -29.87 16.69
C PRO A 632 23.42 -30.63 15.58
N GLY A 633 23.69 -30.26 14.33
CA GLY A 633 23.03 -30.81 13.15
C GLY A 633 21.80 -30.05 12.69
N PHE A 634 21.43 -28.94 13.33
CA PHE A 634 20.39 -28.02 12.86
C PHE A 634 21.02 -26.66 12.50
N GLU A 635 20.79 -26.20 11.28
CA GLU A 635 21.21 -24.89 10.79
C GLU A 635 19.99 -24.09 10.35
N GLU A 636 19.58 -23.13 11.17
CA GLU A 636 18.35 -22.35 11.02
C GLU A 636 18.63 -20.97 10.43
N TRP A 637 17.76 -20.55 9.52
CA TRP A 637 17.80 -19.28 8.81
C TRP A 637 16.44 -18.58 8.87
N VAL A 638 16.48 -17.26 9.05
CA VAL A 638 15.32 -16.36 8.94
C VAL A 638 15.51 -15.48 7.72
N LEU A 639 14.50 -15.42 6.86
CA LEU A 639 14.60 -14.87 5.51
C LEU A 639 13.57 -13.79 5.35
N ILE A 640 14.07 -12.61 4.99
CA ILE A 640 13.30 -11.39 5.08
C ILE A 640 13.35 -10.71 3.71
N GLN A 641 12.17 -10.54 3.14
CA GLN A 641 11.92 -9.86 1.87
C GLN A 641 11.35 -8.48 2.14
N ASN A 642 11.87 -7.45 1.48
CA ASN A 642 11.27 -6.12 1.44
C ASN A 642 10.62 -5.90 0.07
N PRO A 643 9.29 -6.07 -0.06
CA PRO A 643 8.58 -5.85 -1.31
C PRO A 643 8.30 -4.37 -1.61
N THR A 644 8.65 -3.44 -0.72
CA THR A 644 8.29 -2.03 -0.83
C THR A 644 9.30 -1.23 -1.67
N GLY A 645 8.86 -0.05 -2.11
CA GLY A 645 9.71 0.92 -2.84
C GLY A 645 10.66 1.73 -1.95
N SER A 646 10.69 1.49 -0.63
CA SER A 646 11.52 2.20 0.34
C SER A 646 12.35 1.23 1.18
N ALA A 647 13.43 1.73 1.79
CA ALA A 647 14.23 0.92 2.72
C ALA A 647 13.51 0.80 4.07
N VAL A 648 13.54 -0.38 4.67
CA VAL A 648 12.80 -0.71 5.90
C VAL A 648 13.78 -1.10 7.03
N PRO A 649 13.71 -0.48 8.22
CA PRO A 649 14.42 -0.96 9.40
C PRO A 649 13.80 -2.26 9.92
N VAL A 650 14.64 -3.25 10.21
CA VAL A 650 14.22 -4.60 10.62
C VAL A 650 14.92 -5.00 11.92
N TYR A 651 14.14 -5.58 12.84
CA TYR A 651 14.55 -5.99 14.18
C TYR A 651 14.18 -7.45 14.41
N LEU A 652 15.11 -8.26 14.92
CA LEU A 652 14.85 -9.65 15.28
C LEU A 652 14.96 -9.86 16.79
N PHE A 653 14.09 -10.73 17.32
CA PHE A 653 14.19 -11.25 18.69
C PHE A 653 14.01 -12.77 18.67
N PHE A 654 14.82 -13.47 19.45
CA PHE A 654 14.83 -14.92 19.54
C PHE A 654 14.28 -15.37 20.89
N LEU A 655 13.18 -16.12 20.90
CA LEU A 655 12.53 -16.64 22.09
C LEU A 655 12.99 -18.08 22.33
N THR A 656 13.63 -18.32 23.45
CA THR A 656 13.99 -19.66 23.93
C THR A 656 12.95 -20.14 24.95
N PRO A 657 13.02 -21.40 25.43
CA PRO A 657 12.14 -21.86 26.50
C PRO A 657 12.27 -21.06 27.81
N THR A 658 13.37 -20.33 28.01
CA THR A 658 13.68 -19.70 29.30
C THR A 658 13.97 -18.20 29.23
N GLU A 659 14.38 -17.68 28.08
CA GLU A 659 14.72 -16.27 27.91
C GLU A 659 14.47 -15.77 26.49
N ILE A 660 14.59 -14.47 26.31
CA ILE A 660 14.58 -13.83 25.01
C ILE A 660 15.96 -13.21 24.74
N ILE A 661 16.49 -13.47 23.56
CA ILE A 661 17.79 -13.00 23.08
C ILE A 661 17.53 -11.96 22.00
N THR A 662 18.20 -10.81 22.10
CA THR A 662 18.11 -9.76 21.06
C THR A 662 18.93 -10.18 19.84
N GLY A 663 18.27 -10.22 18.68
CA GLY A 663 18.90 -10.51 17.40
C GLY A 663 19.46 -9.25 16.72
N PRO A 664 19.83 -9.36 15.43
CA PRO A 664 20.35 -8.22 14.68
C PRO A 664 19.29 -7.15 14.38
N GLU A 665 19.77 -5.92 14.23
CA GLU A 665 19.04 -4.77 13.68
C GLU A 665 19.74 -4.32 12.40
N PHE A 666 18.99 -4.05 11.34
CA PHE A 666 19.55 -3.55 10.08
C PHE A 666 18.51 -2.84 9.20
N MET A 667 19.00 -2.03 8.26
CA MET A 667 18.18 -1.51 7.16
C MET A 667 18.15 -2.51 6.01
N LEU A 668 16.96 -2.89 5.57
CA LEU A 668 16.72 -3.71 4.39
C LEU A 668 16.33 -2.80 3.21
N ALA A 669 17.10 -2.82 2.13
CA ALA A 669 16.87 -1.92 0.99
C ALA A 669 15.54 -2.23 0.28
N ALA A 670 14.99 -1.23 -0.42
CA ALA A 670 13.79 -1.38 -1.25
C ALA A 670 13.98 -2.50 -2.28
N GLY A 671 12.93 -3.30 -2.50
CA GLY A 671 12.92 -4.37 -3.49
C GLY A 671 14.03 -5.42 -3.30
N SER A 672 14.47 -5.67 -2.07
CA SER A 672 15.62 -6.53 -1.77
C SER A 672 15.32 -7.53 -0.66
N ARG A 673 16.28 -8.41 -0.39
CA ARG A 673 16.14 -9.45 0.63
C ARG A 673 17.39 -9.65 1.49
N LYS A 674 17.24 -10.33 2.62
CA LYS A 674 18.36 -10.75 3.48
C LYS A 674 18.05 -12.01 4.28
N SER A 675 19.03 -12.92 4.39
CA SER A 675 18.99 -14.10 5.27
C SER A 675 19.79 -13.84 6.53
N ILE A 676 19.31 -14.34 7.67
CA ILE A 676 19.99 -14.29 8.96
C ILE A 676 20.15 -15.73 9.47
N CYS A 677 21.39 -16.16 9.69
CA CYS A 677 21.69 -17.44 10.33
C CYS A 677 21.41 -17.32 11.84
N VAL A 678 20.46 -18.07 12.37
CA VAL A 678 20.05 -17.99 13.79
C VAL A 678 21.13 -18.58 14.70
N ASN A 679 21.85 -19.60 14.23
CA ASN A 679 22.96 -20.24 14.96
C ASN A 679 24.08 -19.27 15.36
N ASP A 680 24.25 -18.16 14.65
CA ASP A 680 25.25 -17.13 14.98
C ASP A 680 24.88 -16.32 16.24
N TYR A 681 23.61 -16.35 16.65
CA TYR A 681 23.06 -15.56 17.76
C TYR A 681 22.62 -16.42 18.94
N VAL A 682 22.03 -17.59 18.67
CA VAL A 682 21.51 -18.51 19.67
C VAL A 682 22.12 -19.88 19.43
N PRO A 683 23.18 -20.29 20.15
CA PRO A 683 23.77 -21.61 19.97
C PRO A 683 23.13 -22.66 20.89
N LEU A 684 22.89 -23.86 20.36
CA LEU A 684 22.52 -25.06 21.14
C LEU A 684 21.19 -24.90 21.92
N GLU A 685 20.14 -24.43 21.26
CA GLU A 685 18.87 -24.18 21.94
C GLU A 685 17.68 -24.37 20.99
N ASP A 686 16.52 -24.61 21.60
CA ASP A 686 15.21 -24.49 20.97
C ASP A 686 14.87 -23.00 20.80
N VAL A 687 14.53 -22.54 19.60
CA VAL A 687 14.32 -21.11 19.36
C VAL A 687 13.09 -20.85 18.50
N SER A 688 12.43 -19.73 18.76
CA SER A 688 11.38 -19.14 17.94
C SER A 688 11.80 -17.72 17.59
N THR A 689 11.34 -17.17 16.48
CA THR A 689 11.76 -15.84 16.02
C THR A 689 10.60 -14.87 15.95
N LEU A 690 10.80 -13.66 16.47
CA LEU A 690 9.99 -12.49 16.15
C LEU A 690 10.78 -11.55 15.23
N VAL A 691 10.12 -11.01 14.22
CA VAL A 691 10.66 -9.98 13.31
C VAL A 691 9.74 -8.77 13.32
N PHE A 692 10.28 -7.56 13.43
CA PHE A 692 9.50 -6.33 13.45
C PHE A 692 10.13 -5.18 12.65
N THR A 693 9.31 -4.20 12.26
CA THR A 693 9.69 -2.92 11.63
C THR A 693 9.25 -1.73 12.50
N ASP A 694 9.60 -0.49 12.13
CA ASP A 694 9.40 0.68 13.00
C ASP A 694 7.99 1.30 12.95
N GLU A 695 7.36 1.36 11.77
CA GLU A 695 6.19 2.21 11.53
C GLU A 695 5.19 1.60 10.53
N GLU A 696 3.98 2.18 10.52
CA GLU A 696 2.94 1.87 9.54
C GLU A 696 3.42 2.18 8.11
N GLY A 697 3.34 1.20 7.20
CA GLY A 697 3.76 1.30 5.79
C GLY A 697 5.18 0.81 5.52
N GLN A 698 5.90 0.30 6.52
CA GLN A 698 7.23 -0.32 6.39
C GLN A 698 7.13 -1.84 6.49
N ASP A 699 6.62 -2.49 5.44
CA ASP A 699 6.29 -3.92 5.50
C ASP A 699 7.37 -4.82 4.93
N VAL A 700 7.55 -5.98 5.58
CA VAL A 700 8.42 -7.07 5.11
C VAL A 700 7.63 -8.37 5.03
N VAL A 701 8.22 -9.39 4.43
CA VAL A 701 7.71 -10.76 4.42
C VAL A 701 8.77 -11.66 5.01
N VAL A 702 8.36 -12.57 5.89
CA VAL A 702 9.28 -13.43 6.64
C VAL A 702 8.95 -14.91 6.40
N GLU A 703 9.98 -15.66 6.02
CA GLU A 703 10.00 -17.12 6.08
C GLU A 703 11.17 -17.59 6.95
N MET A 704 11.14 -18.86 7.33
CA MET A 704 12.26 -19.55 7.94
C MET A 704 12.63 -20.77 7.10
N ALA A 705 13.90 -21.17 7.15
CA ALA A 705 14.33 -22.49 6.69
C ALA A 705 15.32 -23.11 7.65
N MET A 706 15.38 -24.43 7.62
CA MET A 706 16.26 -25.22 8.45
C MET A 706 16.88 -26.34 7.63
N TYR A 707 18.20 -26.50 7.75
CA TYR A 707 18.95 -27.58 7.14
C TYR A 707 19.41 -28.55 8.23
N ILE A 708 19.10 -29.83 8.07
CA ILE A 708 19.19 -30.84 9.12
C ILE A 708 20.13 -31.95 8.70
N ALA A 709 21.11 -32.24 9.57
CA ALA A 709 22.05 -33.36 9.46
C ALA A 709 22.54 -33.74 10.87
N THR A 710 21.76 -34.51 11.62
CA THR A 710 22.06 -34.86 13.01
C THR A 710 22.85 -36.17 13.13
N ALA A 711 23.54 -36.36 14.26
CA ALA A 711 24.30 -37.57 14.53
C ALA A 711 23.41 -38.83 14.67
N GLU A 712 22.14 -38.64 15.03
CA GLU A 712 21.11 -39.67 15.14
C GLU A 712 20.53 -40.09 13.78
N GLY A 713 20.96 -39.44 12.69
CA GLY A 713 20.59 -39.80 11.32
C GLY A 713 19.36 -39.06 10.79
N LYS A 714 18.91 -37.98 11.43
CA LYS A 714 17.95 -37.05 10.81
C LYS A 714 18.67 -36.26 9.71
N LEU A 715 18.05 -36.19 8.53
CA LEU A 715 18.63 -35.56 7.35
C LEU A 715 17.51 -34.91 6.53
N GLY A 716 17.72 -33.69 6.06
CA GLY A 716 16.79 -33.00 5.17
C GLY A 716 16.90 -31.49 5.23
N ALA A 717 15.91 -30.83 4.65
CA ALA A 717 15.68 -29.40 4.80
C ALA A 717 14.17 -29.19 4.95
N HIS A 718 13.76 -28.16 5.69
CA HIS A 718 12.37 -27.72 5.69
C HIS A 718 12.30 -26.21 5.79
N ASN A 719 11.12 -25.66 5.53
CA ASN A 719 10.88 -24.24 5.62
C ASN A 719 9.44 -24.01 6.07
N SER A 720 9.15 -22.80 6.53
CA SER A 720 7.78 -22.39 6.81
C SER A 720 7.65 -20.88 6.65
N ARG A 721 6.45 -20.43 6.28
CA ARG A 721 6.12 -19.00 6.31
C ARG A 721 5.91 -18.55 7.75
N GLY A 722 6.40 -17.37 8.10
CA GLY A 722 6.03 -16.75 9.37
C GLY A 722 4.56 -16.38 9.39
N SER A 723 4.04 -16.11 10.58
CA SER A 723 2.69 -15.61 10.80
C SER A 723 2.72 -14.14 11.21
N ILE A 724 1.92 -13.31 10.57
CA ILE A 724 1.61 -11.95 11.05
C ILE A 724 0.51 -11.94 12.13
N TYR A 725 -0.08 -13.11 12.37
CA TYR A 725 -1.18 -13.33 13.31
C TYR A 725 -0.79 -14.29 14.44
N SER A 726 -1.44 -14.11 15.58
CA SER A 726 -1.54 -15.10 16.65
C SER A 726 -3.02 -15.45 16.88
N SER A 727 -3.30 -16.65 17.41
CA SER A 727 -4.67 -17.11 17.67
C SER A 727 -4.75 -17.96 18.93
N THR A 728 -5.94 -17.97 19.53
CA THR A 728 -6.31 -18.90 20.61
C THR A 728 -6.61 -20.31 20.09
N GLY A 729 -6.65 -20.54 18.77
CA GLY A 729 -6.90 -21.85 18.19
C GLY A 729 -6.17 -22.06 16.87
N TRP A 730 -5.48 -23.20 16.75
CA TRP A 730 -4.73 -23.61 15.55
C TRP A 730 -5.03 -25.04 15.13
N TYR A 731 -4.98 -25.30 13.82
CA TYR A 731 -5.20 -26.60 13.21
C TYR A 731 -4.01 -27.00 12.32
N LEU A 732 -3.54 -28.25 12.45
CA LEU A 732 -2.38 -28.81 11.77
C LEU A 732 -2.82 -30.14 11.12
N PRO A 733 -3.24 -30.14 9.83
CA PRO A 733 -3.89 -31.29 9.18
C PRO A 733 -3.00 -32.51 8.90
N GLU A 734 -1.71 -32.28 8.68
CA GLU A 734 -0.70 -33.31 8.52
C GLU A 734 -0.21 -33.86 9.84
N GLY A 735 0.27 -35.10 9.80
CA GLY A 735 0.89 -35.76 10.93
C GLY A 735 0.87 -37.28 10.81
N CYS A 736 1.94 -37.90 11.27
CA CYS A 736 2.07 -39.33 11.42
C CYS A 736 3.16 -39.62 12.45
N THR A 737 2.88 -40.53 13.37
CA THR A 737 3.84 -41.00 14.39
C THR A 737 4.12 -42.50 14.26
N ALA A 738 3.79 -43.08 13.10
CA ALA A 738 4.14 -44.47 12.78
C ALA A 738 5.67 -44.65 12.73
N ALA A 739 6.13 -45.91 12.72
CA ALA A 739 7.55 -46.23 12.71
C ALA A 739 8.29 -45.53 11.55
N GLY A 740 9.29 -44.72 11.88
CA GLY A 740 10.06 -43.93 10.93
C GLY A 740 9.59 -42.48 10.76
N PHE A 741 8.55 -42.05 11.48
CA PHE A 741 8.15 -40.65 11.58
C PHE A 741 8.41 -40.12 12.99
N ASP A 742 8.83 -38.87 13.08
CA ASP A 742 9.04 -38.12 14.33
C ASP A 742 8.41 -36.73 14.18
N GLU A 743 7.24 -36.56 14.80
CA GLU A 743 6.38 -35.38 14.65
C GLU A 743 6.45 -34.48 15.89
N TRP A 744 6.56 -33.19 15.63
CA TRP A 744 6.68 -32.14 16.64
C TRP A 744 5.65 -31.06 16.38
N VAL A 745 4.94 -30.65 17.43
CA VAL A 745 4.07 -29.46 17.41
C VAL A 745 4.77 -28.36 18.22
N LEU A 746 4.92 -27.18 17.65
CA LEU A 746 5.76 -26.12 18.18
C LEU A 746 4.87 -24.92 18.45
N VAL A 747 4.85 -24.49 19.70
CA VAL A 747 3.96 -23.43 20.17
C VAL A 747 4.79 -22.30 20.75
N MET A 748 4.53 -21.09 20.27
CA MET A 748 5.18 -19.86 20.71
C MET A 748 4.16 -18.95 21.39
N ASN A 749 4.54 -18.40 22.55
CA ASN A 749 3.80 -17.33 23.21
C ASN A 749 4.50 -15.98 22.95
N PRO A 750 4.00 -15.16 22.01
CA PRO A 750 4.58 -13.85 21.70
C PRO A 750 4.26 -12.76 22.75
N ASP A 751 3.29 -12.97 23.65
CA ASP A 751 2.90 -11.99 24.68
C ASP A 751 4.05 -11.77 25.69
N THR A 752 4.34 -10.51 26.04
CA THR A 752 5.45 -10.16 26.95
C THR A 752 5.10 -10.14 28.43
N GLU A 753 3.82 -10.24 28.76
CA GLU A 753 3.28 -10.08 30.11
C GLU A 753 2.52 -11.32 30.59
N ASN A 754 1.77 -11.98 29.71
CA ASN A 754 0.85 -13.05 30.07
C ASN A 754 1.40 -14.43 29.68
N SER A 755 1.23 -15.40 30.57
CA SER A 755 1.46 -16.81 30.24
C SER A 755 0.29 -17.39 29.45
N ALA A 756 0.57 -18.30 28.53
CA ALA A 756 -0.43 -19.00 27.74
C ALA A 756 -0.61 -20.44 28.24
N ASP A 757 -1.81 -20.79 28.70
CA ASP A 757 -2.20 -22.18 28.91
C ASP A 757 -2.65 -22.76 27.56
N VAL A 758 -2.07 -23.90 27.17
CA VAL A 758 -2.29 -24.55 25.88
C VAL A 758 -2.73 -26.00 26.07
N GLN A 759 -3.64 -26.46 25.23
CA GLN A 759 -4.13 -27.83 25.18
C GLN A 759 -4.09 -28.37 23.75
N LEU A 760 -3.40 -29.49 23.57
CA LEU A 760 -3.38 -30.22 22.29
C LEU A 760 -4.49 -31.27 22.26
N THR A 761 -5.14 -31.43 21.11
CA THR A 761 -6.05 -32.55 20.81
C THR A 761 -5.61 -33.19 19.51
N PHE A 762 -5.33 -34.48 19.54
CA PHE A 762 -4.92 -35.28 18.39
C PHE A 762 -6.16 -35.86 17.71
N MET A 763 -6.45 -35.44 16.49
CA MET A 763 -7.54 -35.97 15.68
C MET A 763 -6.99 -37.10 14.81
N THR A 764 -7.45 -38.32 15.09
CA THR A 764 -6.98 -39.56 14.47
C THR A 764 -8.08 -40.13 13.56
N PRO A 765 -7.78 -41.11 12.68
CA PRO A 765 -8.81 -41.80 11.91
C PRO A 765 -9.89 -42.47 12.79
N GLU A 766 -9.57 -42.83 14.03
CA GLU A 766 -10.51 -43.43 14.99
C GLU A 766 -11.19 -42.39 15.91
N GLY A 767 -10.95 -41.09 15.71
CA GLY A 767 -11.50 -39.98 16.49
C GLY A 767 -10.47 -39.26 17.38
N PRO A 768 -10.91 -38.33 18.23
CA PRO A 768 -10.01 -37.47 18.98
C PRO A 768 -9.37 -38.18 20.21
N VAL A 769 -8.09 -37.93 20.41
CA VAL A 769 -7.28 -38.35 21.57
C VAL A 769 -6.72 -37.10 22.25
N ALA A 770 -6.82 -37.01 23.57
CA ALA A 770 -6.29 -35.86 24.32
C ALA A 770 -4.76 -35.86 24.31
N GLY A 771 -4.16 -34.73 23.93
CA GLY A 771 -2.73 -34.47 24.04
C GLY A 771 -2.32 -33.85 25.38
N PRO A 772 -1.04 -33.54 25.57
CA PRO A 772 -0.54 -32.92 26.80
C PRO A 772 -0.99 -31.45 26.94
N PRO A 773 -1.39 -31.01 28.14
CA PRO A 773 -1.47 -29.58 28.44
C PRO A 773 -0.08 -28.99 28.70
N ALA A 774 0.06 -27.67 28.53
CA ALA A 774 1.22 -26.93 29.02
C ALA A 774 0.87 -25.48 29.35
N THR A 775 1.72 -24.85 30.18
CA THR A 775 1.72 -23.41 30.39
C THR A 775 3.02 -22.86 29.84
N LEU A 776 2.93 -21.93 28.89
CA LEU A 776 4.07 -21.21 28.31
C LEU A 776 4.21 -19.87 29.04
N PRO A 777 5.36 -19.57 29.67
CA PRO A 777 5.65 -18.23 30.18
C PRO A 777 5.50 -17.13 29.11
N PRO A 778 5.42 -15.84 29.51
CA PRO A 778 5.50 -14.74 28.56
C PRO A 778 6.81 -14.78 27.77
N SER A 779 6.76 -14.46 26.48
CA SER A 779 7.89 -14.42 25.55
C SER A 779 8.71 -15.71 25.56
N SER A 780 8.02 -16.85 25.44
CA SER A 780 8.65 -18.17 25.46
C SER A 780 8.05 -19.10 24.42
N ARG A 781 8.61 -20.30 24.31
CA ARG A 781 8.14 -21.36 23.41
C ARG A 781 8.13 -22.74 24.07
N LYS A 782 7.45 -23.68 23.43
CA LYS A 782 7.50 -25.11 23.76
C LYS A 782 7.26 -26.00 22.54
N SER A 783 8.08 -27.04 22.41
CA SER A 783 7.92 -28.10 21.41
C SER A 783 7.36 -29.37 22.06
N PHE A 784 6.40 -30.02 21.41
CA PHE A 784 5.75 -31.24 21.87
C PHE A 784 6.08 -32.38 20.91
N ASN A 785 6.76 -33.41 21.40
CA ASN A 785 6.94 -34.65 20.64
C ASN A 785 5.62 -35.43 20.62
N VAL A 786 4.97 -35.53 19.47
CA VAL A 786 3.66 -36.18 19.34
C VAL A 786 3.78 -37.71 19.51
N ASN A 787 4.91 -38.29 19.14
CA ASN A 787 5.18 -39.74 19.25
C ASN A 787 5.11 -40.25 20.71
N ASP A 788 5.30 -39.38 21.69
CA ASP A 788 5.18 -39.75 23.12
C ASP A 788 3.73 -40.05 23.53
N TYR A 789 2.73 -39.65 22.73
CA TYR A 789 1.33 -39.66 23.12
C TYR A 789 0.42 -40.50 22.22
N TYR A 790 0.74 -40.60 20.92
CA TYR A 790 -0.06 -41.36 19.95
C TYR A 790 0.85 -42.03 18.92
N ILE A 791 0.43 -43.20 18.41
CA ILE A 791 1.11 -43.95 17.35
C ILE A 791 0.13 -44.20 16.21
N GLY A 792 0.33 -43.54 15.07
CA GLY A 792 -0.52 -43.67 13.88
C GLY A 792 -0.62 -42.36 13.10
N ASP A 793 -1.58 -42.29 12.20
CA ASP A 793 -1.89 -41.04 11.49
C ASP A 793 -2.58 -40.06 12.43
N VAL A 794 -2.12 -38.81 12.45
CA VAL A 794 -2.59 -37.80 13.40
C VAL A 794 -2.66 -36.44 12.74
N SER A 795 -3.58 -35.61 13.21
CA SER A 795 -3.63 -34.18 12.93
C SER A 795 -3.86 -33.49 14.26
N THR A 796 -3.38 -32.27 14.43
CA THR A 796 -3.40 -31.62 15.74
C THR A 796 -4.33 -30.41 15.73
N LYS A 797 -5.11 -30.27 16.80
CA LYS A 797 -5.76 -29.02 17.19
C LYS A 797 -5.02 -28.49 18.42
N VAL A 798 -4.64 -27.23 18.41
CA VAL A 798 -4.08 -26.52 19.56
C VAL A 798 -5.08 -25.46 20.01
N GLU A 799 -5.42 -25.46 21.30
CA GLU A 799 -6.26 -24.45 21.93
C GLU A 799 -5.47 -23.73 23.01
N SER A 800 -5.67 -22.41 23.15
CA SER A 800 -5.04 -21.61 24.18
C SER A 800 -5.98 -20.55 24.75
N ASP A 801 -5.73 -20.15 26.00
CA ASP A 801 -6.39 -19.00 26.62
C ASP A 801 -5.74 -17.65 26.27
N GLN A 802 -4.57 -17.67 25.61
CA GLN A 802 -3.88 -16.51 25.05
C GLN A 802 -3.62 -16.68 23.56
N TYR A 803 -3.22 -15.61 22.88
CA TYR A 803 -2.86 -15.65 21.48
C TYR A 803 -1.46 -16.24 21.29
N VAL A 804 -1.38 -17.44 20.70
CA VAL A 804 -0.14 -18.16 20.40
C VAL A 804 0.07 -18.31 18.90
N VAL A 805 1.26 -18.75 18.49
CA VAL A 805 1.57 -19.17 17.11
C VAL A 805 1.99 -20.62 17.11
N CYS A 806 1.52 -21.41 16.14
CA CYS A 806 1.75 -22.84 16.08
C CYS A 806 2.25 -23.31 14.71
N GLU A 807 3.31 -24.11 14.73
CA GLU A 807 3.85 -24.81 13.55
C GLU A 807 3.97 -26.31 13.86
N ARG A 808 4.11 -27.13 12.82
CA ARG A 808 4.42 -28.56 12.96
C ARG A 808 5.65 -28.89 12.15
N ALA A 809 6.64 -29.55 12.76
CA ALA A 809 7.75 -30.18 12.05
C ALA A 809 7.64 -31.70 12.07
N MET A 810 8.13 -32.32 11.00
CA MET A 810 8.25 -33.77 10.89
C MET A 810 9.63 -34.15 10.37
N TYR A 811 10.17 -35.22 10.94
CA TYR A 811 11.39 -35.87 10.49
C TYR A 811 11.05 -37.30 10.07
N VAL A 812 11.49 -37.69 8.88
CA VAL A 812 11.03 -38.90 8.22
C VAL A 812 12.22 -39.76 7.82
N ASN A 813 12.17 -41.03 8.19
CA ASN A 813 13.09 -42.07 7.78
C ASN A 813 12.42 -43.45 7.96
N THR A 814 11.70 -43.88 6.92
CA THR A 814 10.85 -45.06 6.95
C THR A 814 11.49 -46.24 6.22
N ALA A 815 11.08 -47.47 6.58
CA ALA A 815 11.61 -48.69 5.97
C ALA A 815 11.20 -48.86 4.49
N ASP A 816 10.10 -48.24 4.06
CA ASP A 816 9.63 -48.19 2.68
C ASP A 816 10.31 -47.07 1.85
N GLY A 817 11.26 -46.35 2.43
CA GLY A 817 12.16 -45.45 1.70
C GLY A 817 11.71 -44.00 1.63
N LYS A 818 10.67 -43.58 2.38
CA LYS A 818 10.39 -42.15 2.61
C LYS A 818 11.44 -41.59 3.55
N SER A 819 11.98 -40.43 3.22
CA SER A 819 12.98 -39.75 4.05
C SER A 819 12.93 -38.25 3.86
N GLY A 820 13.37 -37.49 4.85
CA GLY A 820 13.47 -36.03 4.78
C GLY A 820 13.00 -35.35 6.07
N ALA A 821 12.77 -34.05 5.98
CA ALA A 821 12.09 -33.29 7.02
C ALA A 821 11.14 -32.29 6.35
N HIS A 822 10.08 -31.86 7.02
CA HIS A 822 9.15 -30.87 6.48
C HIS A 822 8.42 -30.14 7.62
N CYS A 823 7.92 -28.93 7.37
CA CYS A 823 7.32 -28.06 8.39
C CYS A 823 6.24 -27.18 7.77
N SER A 824 5.16 -26.91 8.51
CA SER A 824 4.13 -25.97 8.09
C SER A 824 3.59 -25.12 9.23
N LEU A 825 3.23 -23.88 8.90
CA LEU A 825 2.40 -23.02 9.73
C LEU A 825 0.98 -23.59 9.82
N GLY A 826 0.42 -23.62 11.03
CA GLY A 826 -0.96 -24.05 11.23
C GLY A 826 -2.00 -23.08 10.64
N VAL A 827 -3.25 -23.52 10.68
CA VAL A 827 -4.41 -22.73 10.26
C VAL A 827 -5.09 -22.08 11.46
N LEU A 828 -5.40 -20.79 11.34
CA LEU A 828 -6.16 -20.04 12.35
C LEU A 828 -7.59 -20.58 12.50
N SER A 829 -8.09 -20.62 13.72
CA SER A 829 -9.45 -21.11 14.00
C SER A 829 -10.59 -20.36 13.30
N ALA A 830 -10.36 -19.09 12.95
CA ALA A 830 -11.29 -18.25 12.20
C ALA A 830 -11.70 -18.85 10.84
N TYR A 831 -10.88 -19.72 10.25
CA TYR A 831 -11.15 -20.33 8.95
C TYR A 831 -12.03 -21.58 9.00
N VAL A 832 -12.25 -22.18 10.18
CA VAL A 832 -12.62 -23.62 10.25
C VAL A 832 -13.69 -23.94 11.29
N GLY A 833 -14.04 -23.00 12.19
CA GLY A 833 -14.95 -23.26 13.31
C GLY A 833 -16.32 -22.58 13.22
N GLN A 834 -17.40 -23.37 13.32
CA GLN A 834 -18.72 -22.89 13.77
C GLN A 834 -18.85 -23.15 15.27
N GLY A 835 -18.46 -22.19 16.11
CA GLY A 835 -18.87 -22.18 17.53
C GLY A 835 -17.75 -22.32 18.56
N SER A 836 -17.25 -21.18 19.01
CA SER A 836 -17.36 -20.75 20.41
C SER A 836 -17.17 -19.24 20.44
N SER A 837 -17.82 -18.54 21.35
CA SER A 837 -17.76 -17.07 21.48
C SER A 837 -16.39 -16.54 21.97
N GLY A 838 -15.28 -17.21 21.63
CA GLY A 838 -13.93 -16.92 22.09
C GLY A 838 -12.79 -17.34 21.13
N SER A 839 -13.10 -17.80 19.91
CA SER A 839 -12.08 -18.02 18.87
C SER A 839 -11.81 -16.71 18.11
N GLY A 840 -10.66 -16.10 18.36
CA GLY A 840 -10.22 -14.87 17.68
C GLY A 840 -8.84 -15.07 17.06
N ALA A 841 -8.59 -14.38 15.95
CA ALA A 841 -7.23 -14.06 15.52
C ALA A 841 -6.89 -12.65 16.03
N SER A 842 -5.62 -12.39 16.28
CA SER A 842 -5.10 -11.06 16.56
C SER A 842 -3.87 -10.83 15.72
N ALA A 843 -3.73 -9.66 15.11
CA ALA A 843 -2.43 -9.19 14.66
C ALA A 843 -1.43 -9.21 15.83
N LEU A 844 -0.15 -9.46 15.53
CA LEU A 844 0.90 -9.40 16.55
C LEU A 844 0.96 -7.98 17.15
N PRO A 845 0.79 -7.80 18.47
CA PRO A 845 0.60 -6.47 19.04
C PRO A 845 1.84 -5.57 18.85
N ALA A 846 1.67 -4.39 18.27
CA ALA A 846 2.70 -3.35 18.23
C ALA A 846 3.19 -2.94 19.64
N GLU A 847 2.33 -3.10 20.66
CA GLU A 847 2.67 -2.91 22.06
C GLU A 847 3.75 -3.89 22.54
N THR A 848 3.74 -5.14 22.06
CA THR A 848 4.79 -6.15 22.30
C THR A 848 6.15 -5.63 21.85
N LEU A 849 6.23 -5.04 20.65
CA LEU A 849 7.46 -4.42 20.14
C LEU A 849 7.90 -3.24 21.01
N SER A 850 6.98 -2.36 21.40
CA SER A 850 7.29 -1.20 22.25
C SER A 850 7.78 -1.62 23.65
N SER A 851 7.18 -2.68 24.20
CA SER A 851 7.52 -3.31 25.47
C SER A 851 8.89 -3.96 25.39
N LEU A 852 9.15 -4.79 24.36
CA LEU A 852 10.46 -5.38 24.10
C LEU A 852 11.54 -4.29 23.93
N ARG A 853 11.32 -3.28 23.08
CA ARG A 853 12.26 -2.17 22.88
C ARG A 853 12.54 -1.41 24.18
N SER A 854 11.52 -1.07 24.95
CA SER A 854 11.66 -0.32 26.20
C SER A 854 12.35 -1.12 27.30
N LYS A 855 12.09 -2.43 27.38
CA LYS A 855 12.69 -3.34 28.36
C LYS A 855 14.17 -3.60 28.08
N TYR A 856 14.58 -3.63 26.81
CA TYR A 856 15.95 -3.97 26.40
C TYR A 856 16.83 -2.76 26.03
N ARG A 857 16.28 -1.57 25.71
CA ARG A 857 17.06 -0.31 25.60
C ARG A 857 17.53 0.25 26.96
N ASN A 858 16.94 -0.23 28.06
CA ASN A 858 17.23 0.21 29.43
C ASN A 858 18.19 -0.72 30.20
N ARG A 859 18.85 -1.66 29.52
CA ARG A 859 19.95 -2.49 30.03
C ARG A 859 21.22 -2.17 29.26
#